data_AF-A0A948E115-F1
#
_entry.id   AF-A0A948E115-F1
#
_cell.length_a   1.000
_cell.length_b   1.000
_cell.length_c   1.000
_cell.angle_alpha   90.00
_cell.angle_beta   90.00
_cell.angle_gamma   90.00
#
_symmetry.space_group_name_H-M   'P 1'
#
loop_
_entity.id
_entity.type
_entity.pdbx_description
1 polymer ?
#
loop_
_entity_poly.entity_id
_entity_poly.type
_entity_poly.pdbx_seq_one_letter_code
_entity_poly.pdbx_strand_id
1 'polypeptide(L)'
;MAKRKRPGLAVRRERGPYAPLSTVEKNSSELSATADIVENEEITSLKSPLLYIKPETIFFFIAGLAAIGMFSGALFGYAPKPDDKFTKFIRLLTAFSISSLLCPGLFWFISEKFLKKNSVYWYPIGALVAAVVFRFLYFGNVLGNIHAGPMLFFFITHGLIAGIVFRNRRLMTFFMGFTLLVSVSAFTFLLPSDFRYTRLFVVPKIIAIYPFAALALAAITGAFMVMRNRMELLRNPVFIFVMLTVIWGIINCFTSTMPAVTFFGSIIRQMGFITVLSFSIMAIAVILYIRKSPEKAMNLLYLVVISGIILGLRAFYEVMDPQAKSLRPNGFAGNPDFFGNNLLFTAFFAWVVIFSVKKRIWAFIGILSFTLSFYALVLSQTRGAWAGAGIASLFGLFLFRASSDLERKEVTLRFYISVGAVAAGFLLYHMFISSAIPETENSLNALKLLRDKAVGDSFFVTMVFSPLFFKAGLDSFDENKAKIRYLSVMGAIGIAALILPPSRHLFIKQVKKAVKYEKLFDPVHGEARFKLWKDTLPMVNKHKLIGVGRETFRVNFLPFKTYELAIKDPGVNYRSSHNIYLDYIAMEGLGGFIIYMGLLFSALLLAAMVLKRRAQKWKTIAYAVMLSLIAYMGHTLTIYDVLPTMAFVFFVVGIAGAMWKAGEEIDGDEVSEVDLRPWSLKYAGAASVFGLFALVGMVITLPYVYSHHVADYLNTKNLKNQAEIKQFLGTLNELRKKETEFENIEQRLTLYEAGNRHPALVKVFAGFLRISPGEFQKNPAVYVQKLRNSLPILKNNFAKQKSNFIASSMDKVSLKVDEMFRLAEKIMIDGPSMGYHSYIAGHGMQNLIQLPSAARKNKTVEQILEFVVNASEKGVKRNTNPESAWSRLSSAYYSAGAHEQSKGNHKQAWIYYKKALHAIEKSISFDRWYYDTHRIRAIFMIEKFCDAHEADLELQTVSKIVMGSRNNKAKGNLYSFAPLYLKLANIWTEMAQSETLPQKRTEYVKKAQEAVGMLAEIELDRRKAMSAKNPGDINLLNSINLMTAIIKQMKSEVPPADVSVISRALANFQGGKSPTVFSSCMAKKRLMEPNQQ
;
A
#
# COMPACT_ATOMS: atom_id res chain seq x y z
N MET A 1 -30.03 -55.50 15.41
CA MET A 1 -30.44 -55.19 16.81
C MET A 1 -29.25 -55.39 17.75
N ALA A 2 -29.45 -55.29 19.08
CA ALA A 2 -28.54 -55.71 20.16
C ALA A 2 -27.17 -55.01 20.29
N LYS A 3 -27.04 -54.24 21.37
CA LYS A 3 -25.86 -53.49 21.83
C LYS A 3 -24.91 -54.35 22.72
N ARG A 4 -23.66 -53.86 22.87
CA ARG A 4 -22.87 -53.68 24.13
C ARG A 4 -21.84 -54.74 24.65
N LYS A 5 -20.56 -54.29 24.61
CA LYS A 5 -19.61 -54.03 25.73
C LYS A 5 -18.62 -55.09 26.28
N ARG A 6 -17.37 -54.61 26.43
CA ARG A 6 -16.29 -54.94 27.42
C ARG A 6 -15.57 -56.31 27.25
N PRO A 7 -14.39 -56.52 27.88
CA PRO A 7 -13.42 -55.61 28.53
C PRO A 7 -12.01 -55.67 27.87
N GLY A 8 -10.93 -55.21 28.54
CA GLY A 8 -9.53 -55.51 28.15
C GLY A 8 -8.49 -54.43 28.51
N LEU A 9 -7.30 -54.83 28.98
CA LEU A 9 -6.23 -53.95 29.49
C LEU A 9 -4.99 -53.86 28.57
N ALA A 10 -4.23 -52.77 28.76
CA ALA A 10 -2.76 -52.61 28.60
C ALA A 10 -2.07 -52.73 27.22
N VAL A 11 -1.12 -51.81 26.95
CA VAL A 11 0.35 -52.04 27.03
C VAL A 11 1.15 -50.74 26.75
N ARG A 12 2.29 -50.58 27.48
CA ARG A 12 3.45 -49.66 27.33
C ARG A 12 3.38 -48.39 26.46
N ARG A 13 3.84 -47.28 27.06
CA ARG A 13 4.86 -46.38 26.46
C ARG A 13 5.84 -45.91 27.54
N GLU A 14 7.12 -45.87 27.19
CA GLU A 14 8.22 -45.45 28.07
C GLU A 14 8.50 -43.95 27.98
N ARG A 15 8.97 -43.36 29.08
CA ARG A 15 9.62 -42.03 29.11
C ARG A 15 10.69 -41.99 30.20
N GLY A 16 11.91 -41.61 29.82
CA GLY A 16 12.96 -41.20 30.75
C GLY A 16 12.74 -39.76 31.28
N PRO A 17 13.47 -39.35 32.34
CA PRO A 17 13.01 -38.27 33.22
C PRO A 17 13.82 -36.97 33.14
N TYR A 18 13.19 -35.88 33.60
CA TYR A 18 13.84 -34.81 34.36
C TYR A 18 12.84 -34.33 35.41
N ALA A 19 13.26 -34.20 36.68
CA ALA A 19 12.43 -33.81 37.80
C ALA A 19 12.92 -32.47 38.43
N PRO A 20 12.03 -31.60 38.93
CA PRO A 20 12.37 -30.40 39.69
C PRO A 20 12.26 -30.61 41.21
N LEU A 21 12.81 -29.68 42.00
CA LEU A 21 12.66 -29.34 43.45
C LEU A 21 13.98 -28.63 43.90
N SER A 22 14.11 -27.79 44.93
CA SER A 22 13.17 -26.89 45.65
C SER A 22 13.93 -25.90 46.56
N THR A 23 13.21 -24.94 47.14
CA THR A 23 13.63 -23.87 48.08
C THR A 23 14.26 -24.31 49.41
N VAL A 24 15.23 -23.52 49.94
CA VAL A 24 15.57 -23.29 51.37
C VAL A 24 16.00 -21.80 51.56
N GLU A 25 16.20 -21.30 52.78
CA GLU A 25 16.08 -19.87 53.18
C GLU A 25 17.35 -19.09 53.61
N LYS A 26 17.24 -17.74 53.56
CA LYS A 26 17.65 -16.64 54.49
C LYS A 26 19.00 -16.56 55.24
N ASN A 27 19.31 -15.28 55.60
CA ASN A 27 20.34 -14.75 56.53
C ASN A 27 21.81 -14.85 56.01
N SER A 28 22.78 -13.97 56.32
CA SER A 28 22.88 -12.65 57.01
C SER A 28 24.33 -12.12 56.78
N SER A 29 24.76 -10.85 56.90
CA SER A 29 24.15 -9.53 57.18
C SER A 29 25.15 -8.39 56.78
N GLU A 30 24.85 -7.13 57.11
CA GLU A 30 25.80 -5.99 57.35
C GLU A 30 26.94 -5.66 56.36
N LEU A 31 26.85 -4.48 55.72
CA LEU A 31 27.73 -3.33 56.04
C LEU A 31 27.22 -2.01 55.42
N SER A 32 27.46 -0.89 56.12
CA SER A 32 27.18 0.50 55.74
C SER A 32 28.44 1.15 55.10
N ALA A 33 28.51 2.41 54.60
CA ALA A 33 27.63 3.59 54.51
C ALA A 33 27.95 4.32 53.15
N THR A 34 27.69 5.60 52.80
CA THR A 34 27.15 6.85 53.42
C THR A 34 26.69 7.82 52.28
N ALA A 35 26.23 9.04 52.60
CA ALA A 35 26.03 10.21 51.71
C ALA A 35 24.88 10.08 50.67
N ASP A 36 23.72 10.76 50.76
CA ASP A 36 23.26 11.91 51.60
C ASP A 36 24.00 13.25 51.30
N ILE A 37 23.38 14.43 51.06
CA ILE A 37 21.97 14.94 50.96
C ILE A 37 21.91 16.09 49.90
N VAL A 38 20.67 16.58 49.61
CA VAL A 38 20.18 17.91 49.11
C VAL A 38 19.51 17.76 47.74
N GLU A 39 18.17 17.63 47.63
CA GLU A 39 17.10 18.66 47.70
C GLU A 39 17.17 19.75 46.60
N ASN A 40 16.10 20.35 46.06
CA ASN A 40 14.64 20.05 46.02
C ASN A 40 14.03 20.91 44.89
N GLU A 41 12.96 20.45 44.21
CA GLU A 41 11.91 21.35 43.69
C GLU A 41 10.62 20.57 43.37
N GLU A 42 9.45 21.23 43.50
CA GLU A 42 8.17 20.55 43.71
C GLU A 42 7.43 20.12 42.44
N ILE A 43 6.97 18.86 42.40
CA ILE A 43 5.98 18.39 41.42
C ILE A 43 4.57 18.55 42.03
N THR A 44 3.93 19.70 41.81
CA THR A 44 2.52 19.91 42.18
C THR A 44 1.60 19.00 41.36
N SER A 45 0.67 18.33 42.05
CA SER A 45 -0.06 17.19 41.49
C SER A 45 -1.42 17.54 40.86
N LEU A 46 -1.63 17.16 39.60
CA LEU A 46 -2.96 17.07 38.98
C LEU A 46 -3.24 15.65 38.47
N LYS A 47 -3.49 14.73 39.42
CA LYS A 47 -3.99 13.38 39.12
C LYS A 47 -5.50 13.41 38.90
N SER A 48 -5.96 13.55 37.66
CA SER A 48 -7.34 13.19 37.29
C SER A 48 -7.41 11.68 36.99
N PRO A 49 -8.26 10.89 37.68
CA PRO A 49 -8.36 9.44 37.46
C PRO A 49 -9.25 9.13 36.23
N LEU A 50 -8.74 9.44 35.03
CA LEU A 50 -9.36 8.98 33.79
C LEU A 50 -9.24 7.46 33.67
N LEU A 51 -10.31 6.78 34.07
CA LEU A 51 -10.41 5.33 34.21
C LEU A 51 -10.42 4.66 32.81
N TYR A 52 -9.22 4.41 32.28
CA TYR A 52 -9.01 4.02 30.88
C TYR A 52 -9.38 2.55 30.63
N ILE A 53 -10.66 2.30 30.36
CA ILE A 53 -11.17 0.98 29.99
C ILE A 53 -10.51 0.53 28.68
N LYS A 54 -9.86 -0.63 28.70
CA LYS A 54 -9.18 -1.19 27.53
C LYS A 54 -10.17 -1.52 26.40
N PRO A 55 -9.80 -1.36 25.11
CA PRO A 55 -10.69 -1.69 23.98
C PRO A 55 -11.21 -3.13 24.00
N GLU A 56 -10.41 -4.08 24.47
CA GLU A 56 -10.80 -5.48 24.66
C GLU A 56 -11.90 -5.61 25.73
N THR A 57 -11.82 -4.85 26.83
CA THR A 57 -12.85 -4.81 27.88
C THR A 57 -14.14 -4.20 27.35
N ILE A 58 -14.09 -3.16 26.52
CA ILE A 58 -15.27 -2.59 25.84
C ILE A 58 -15.89 -3.64 24.90
N PHE A 59 -15.07 -4.38 24.14
CA PHE A 59 -15.53 -5.46 23.26
C PHE A 59 -16.21 -6.59 24.04
N PHE A 60 -15.61 -7.08 25.14
CA PHE A 60 -16.22 -8.11 25.99
C PHE A 60 -17.50 -7.61 26.69
N PHE A 61 -17.57 -6.34 27.10
CA PHE A 61 -18.77 -5.74 27.68
C PHE A 61 -19.91 -5.65 26.66
N ILE A 62 -19.63 -5.20 25.43
CA ILE A 62 -20.62 -5.16 24.32
C ILE A 62 -21.04 -6.57 23.91
N ALA A 63 -20.13 -7.54 23.85
CA ALA A 63 -20.45 -8.95 23.57
C ALA A 63 -21.31 -9.58 24.68
N GLY A 64 -21.04 -9.24 25.96
CA GLY A 64 -21.86 -9.62 27.10
C GLY A 64 -23.27 -9.04 27.02
N LEU A 65 -23.41 -7.74 26.73
CA LEU A 65 -24.70 -7.10 26.52
C LEU A 65 -25.47 -7.68 25.32
N ALA A 66 -24.77 -8.05 24.23
CA ALA A 66 -25.38 -8.74 23.10
C ALA A 66 -25.89 -10.14 23.48
N ALA A 67 -25.11 -10.90 24.26
CA ALA A 67 -25.54 -12.20 24.79
C ALA A 67 -26.76 -12.08 25.73
N ILE A 68 -26.78 -11.07 26.61
CA ILE A 68 -27.91 -10.77 27.51
C ILE A 68 -29.15 -10.33 26.71
N GLY A 69 -28.98 -9.54 25.65
CA GLY A 69 -30.05 -9.18 24.71
C GLY A 69 -30.63 -10.38 23.97
N MET A 70 -29.80 -11.33 23.56
CA MET A 70 -30.24 -12.58 22.93
C MET A 70 -30.93 -13.54 23.92
N PHE A 71 -30.44 -13.65 25.15
CA PHE A 71 -31.04 -14.47 26.20
C PHE A 71 -32.37 -13.90 26.71
N SER A 72 -32.47 -12.58 26.92
CA SER A 72 -33.74 -11.94 27.31
C SER A 72 -34.82 -12.12 26.23
N GLY A 73 -34.45 -12.01 24.95
CA GLY A 73 -35.34 -12.32 23.82
C GLY A 73 -35.87 -13.75 23.79
N ALA A 74 -35.11 -14.73 24.32
CA ALA A 74 -35.55 -16.11 24.48
C ALA A 74 -36.42 -16.31 25.74
N LEU A 75 -36.08 -15.64 26.85
CA LEU A 75 -36.84 -15.71 28.11
C LEU A 75 -38.26 -15.15 27.99
N PHE A 76 -38.51 -14.18 27.10
CA PHE A 76 -39.87 -13.70 26.80
C PHE A 76 -40.81 -14.76 26.20
N GLY A 77 -40.34 -15.98 25.92
CA GLY A 77 -41.19 -17.14 25.61
C GLY A 77 -41.92 -17.74 26.83
N TYR A 78 -41.51 -17.40 28.07
CA TYR A 78 -42.16 -17.85 29.31
C TYR A 78 -42.53 -16.65 30.18
N ALA A 79 -43.83 -16.32 30.25
CA ALA A 79 -44.35 -15.24 31.06
C ALA A 79 -44.80 -15.73 32.46
N PRO A 80 -44.23 -15.22 33.57
CA PRO A 80 -44.78 -15.41 34.92
C PRO A 80 -46.08 -14.62 35.13
N LYS A 81 -46.76 -14.86 36.26
CA LYS A 81 -48.03 -14.19 36.62
C LYS A 81 -47.84 -12.67 36.85
N PRO A 82 -48.90 -11.83 36.69
CA PRO A 82 -48.74 -10.39 36.42
C PRO A 82 -48.24 -9.50 37.56
N ASP A 83 -48.18 -9.97 38.80
CA ASP A 83 -48.20 -9.09 39.98
C ASP A 83 -46.87 -8.72 40.64
N ASP A 84 -45.76 -9.33 40.19
CA ASP A 84 -44.43 -9.01 40.69
C ASP A 84 -44.09 -7.51 40.55
N LYS A 85 -43.51 -6.94 41.62
CA LYS A 85 -42.92 -5.60 41.63
C LYS A 85 -41.86 -5.44 40.54
N PHE A 86 -41.12 -6.49 40.20
CA PHE A 86 -40.15 -6.47 39.10
C PHE A 86 -40.82 -6.20 37.74
N THR A 87 -41.96 -6.85 37.46
CA THR A 87 -42.77 -6.59 36.24
C THR A 87 -43.29 -5.15 36.20
N LYS A 88 -43.67 -4.59 37.36
CA LYS A 88 -44.11 -3.18 37.48
C LYS A 88 -42.94 -2.20 37.25
N PHE A 89 -41.73 -2.50 37.74
CA PHE A 89 -40.52 -1.72 37.47
C PHE A 89 -40.09 -1.74 36.00
N ILE A 90 -40.09 -2.91 35.36
CA ILE A 90 -39.82 -3.06 33.91
C ILE A 90 -40.83 -2.28 33.08
N ARG A 91 -42.13 -2.30 33.44
CA ARG A 91 -43.16 -1.48 32.78
C ARG A 91 -42.90 0.02 32.94
N LEU A 92 -42.42 0.48 34.09
CA LEU A 92 -42.09 1.89 34.32
C LEU A 92 -40.91 2.36 33.45
N LEU A 93 -39.82 1.58 33.39
CA LEU A 93 -38.69 1.80 32.47
C LEU A 93 -39.14 1.79 31.00
N THR A 94 -40.07 0.91 30.64
CA THR A 94 -40.64 0.84 29.29
C THR A 94 -41.47 2.09 28.98
N ALA A 95 -42.28 2.58 29.93
CA ALA A 95 -43.07 3.81 29.76
C ALA A 95 -42.18 5.05 29.58
N PHE A 96 -41.08 5.15 30.33
CA PHE A 96 -40.09 6.24 30.19
C PHE A 96 -39.33 6.17 28.85
N SER A 97 -39.18 4.97 28.30
CA SER A 97 -38.63 4.73 26.95
C SER A 97 -39.65 5.02 25.84
N ILE A 98 -40.96 5.00 26.14
CA ILE A 98 -42.04 5.29 25.18
C ILE A 98 -42.36 6.79 25.12
N SER A 99 -42.32 7.52 26.24
CA SER A 99 -42.58 8.97 26.25
C SER A 99 -41.61 9.73 25.33
N SER A 100 -40.34 9.32 25.30
CA SER A 100 -39.30 9.84 24.40
C SER A 100 -39.46 9.41 22.92
N LEU A 101 -40.37 8.48 22.61
CA LEU A 101 -40.70 8.03 21.25
C LEU A 101 -42.00 8.64 20.67
N LEU A 102 -42.77 9.42 21.44
CA LEU A 102 -44.09 9.88 21.00
C LEU A 102 -44.10 11.15 20.13
N CYS A 103 -43.11 12.04 20.23
CA CYS A 103 -43.04 13.24 19.36
C CYS A 103 -43.04 12.93 17.85
N PRO A 104 -42.29 11.92 17.33
CA PRO A 104 -42.40 11.48 15.95
C PRO A 104 -43.81 11.05 15.51
N GLY A 105 -44.61 10.47 16.42
CA GLY A 105 -45.97 10.02 16.11
C GLY A 105 -46.94 11.17 15.83
N LEU A 106 -46.83 12.26 16.59
CA LEU A 106 -47.64 13.46 16.36
C LEU A 106 -47.26 14.13 15.03
N PHE A 107 -45.97 14.21 14.73
CA PHE A 107 -45.46 14.77 13.47
C PHE A 107 -45.87 13.91 12.26
N TRP A 108 -45.86 12.57 12.40
CA TRP A 108 -46.39 11.64 11.40
C TRP A 108 -47.85 11.92 11.09
N PHE A 109 -48.71 11.98 12.12
CA PHE A 109 -50.16 12.16 11.95
C PHE A 109 -50.53 13.47 11.23
N ILE A 110 -49.80 14.55 11.54
CA ILE A 110 -49.93 15.83 10.83
C ILE A 110 -49.48 15.68 9.37
N SER A 111 -48.33 15.05 9.12
CA SER A 111 -47.78 14.89 7.77
C SER A 111 -48.67 14.03 6.85
N GLU A 112 -49.31 12.98 7.36
CA GLU A 112 -50.16 12.10 6.56
C GLU A 112 -51.45 12.80 6.11
N LYS A 113 -52.07 13.60 6.99
CA LYS A 113 -53.23 14.44 6.61
C LYS A 113 -52.86 15.51 5.59
N PHE A 114 -51.65 16.07 5.65
CA PHE A 114 -51.18 17.07 4.69
C PHE A 114 -50.89 16.45 3.31
N LEU A 115 -50.14 15.34 3.27
CA LEU A 115 -49.71 14.68 2.03
C LEU A 115 -50.87 14.06 1.23
N LYS A 116 -52.00 13.76 1.89
CA LYS A 116 -53.21 13.25 1.22
C LYS A 116 -54.01 14.30 0.43
N LYS A 117 -53.72 15.61 0.54
CA LYS A 117 -54.62 16.66 0.00
C LYS A 117 -54.05 17.58 -1.08
N ASN A 118 -52.75 17.63 -1.35
CA ASN A 118 -52.20 18.38 -2.50
C ASN A 118 -50.80 17.89 -2.93
N SER A 119 -50.55 17.81 -4.24
CA SER A 119 -49.36 17.18 -4.84
C SER A 119 -48.25 18.14 -5.31
N VAL A 120 -48.49 19.46 -5.24
CA VAL A 120 -47.73 20.48 -5.98
C VAL A 120 -46.52 21.05 -5.21
N TYR A 121 -46.55 21.09 -3.87
CA TYR A 121 -45.61 21.86 -3.05
C TYR A 121 -44.36 21.09 -2.56
N TRP A 122 -43.54 20.60 -3.50
CA TRP A 122 -42.25 19.94 -3.16
C TRP A 122 -41.10 20.92 -2.87
N TYR A 123 -41.08 22.08 -3.52
CA TYR A 123 -40.05 23.12 -3.34
C TYR A 123 -39.89 23.63 -1.89
N PRO A 124 -40.95 24.01 -1.15
CA PRO A 124 -40.79 24.57 0.19
C PRO A 124 -40.24 23.58 1.22
N ILE A 125 -40.48 22.26 1.06
CA ILE A 125 -39.91 21.25 1.98
C ILE A 125 -38.40 21.12 1.76
N GLY A 126 -37.94 21.12 0.51
CA GLY A 126 -36.51 21.14 0.19
C GLY A 126 -35.81 22.40 0.71
N ALA A 127 -36.43 23.57 0.52
CA ALA A 127 -35.93 24.84 1.03
C ALA A 127 -35.91 24.90 2.56
N LEU A 128 -36.94 24.40 3.25
CA LEU A 128 -37.00 24.36 4.71
C LEU A 128 -35.94 23.43 5.31
N VAL A 129 -35.75 22.23 4.75
CA VAL A 129 -34.68 21.31 5.18
C VAL A 129 -33.31 21.94 4.94
N ALA A 130 -33.08 22.57 3.78
CA ALA A 130 -31.83 23.28 3.50
C ALA A 130 -31.57 24.43 4.49
N ALA A 131 -32.57 25.28 4.76
CA ALA A 131 -32.45 26.42 5.67
C ALA A 131 -32.23 25.99 7.13
N VAL A 132 -32.88 24.93 7.59
CA VAL A 132 -32.68 24.36 8.93
C VAL A 132 -31.27 23.77 9.04
N VAL A 133 -30.81 22.99 8.05
CA VAL A 133 -29.44 22.46 8.02
C VAL A 133 -28.42 23.60 8.00
N PHE A 134 -28.63 24.65 7.21
CA PHE A 134 -27.71 25.80 7.13
C PHE A 134 -27.62 26.57 8.45
N ARG A 135 -28.76 26.84 9.12
CA ARG A 135 -28.77 27.48 10.45
C ARG A 135 -28.11 26.61 11.52
N PHE A 136 -28.30 25.30 11.50
CA PHE A 136 -27.65 24.40 12.48
C PHE A 136 -26.16 24.20 12.23
N LEU A 137 -25.70 24.18 10.97
CA LEU A 137 -24.26 24.20 10.64
C LEU A 137 -23.60 25.51 11.08
N TYR A 138 -24.31 26.64 10.93
CA TYR A 138 -23.84 27.95 11.42
C TYR A 138 -23.72 27.96 12.96
N PHE A 139 -24.75 27.54 13.69
CA PHE A 139 -24.71 27.44 15.16
C PHE A 139 -23.68 26.41 15.67
N GLY A 140 -23.45 25.32 14.93
CA GLY A 140 -22.46 24.29 15.28
C GLY A 140 -21.01 24.79 15.28
N ASN A 141 -20.72 25.88 14.56
CA ASN A 141 -19.41 26.56 14.61
C ASN A 141 -19.29 27.56 15.78
N VAL A 142 -20.40 27.99 16.38
CA VAL A 142 -20.43 28.94 17.50
C VAL A 142 -20.34 28.20 18.85
N LEU A 143 -20.99 27.04 18.97
CA LEU A 143 -21.04 26.26 20.20
C LEU A 143 -20.11 25.03 20.13
N GLY A 144 -18.83 25.27 20.35
CA GLY A 144 -17.84 24.19 20.45
C GLY A 144 -18.19 23.17 21.55
N ASN A 145 -18.03 21.88 21.22
CA ASN A 145 -18.13 20.71 22.11
C ASN A 145 -19.51 20.09 22.42
N ILE A 146 -20.64 20.57 21.86
CA ILE A 146 -21.96 19.87 22.03
C ILE A 146 -22.59 19.52 20.66
N HIS A 147 -22.27 18.34 20.14
CA HIS A 147 -22.72 17.87 18.82
C HIS A 147 -23.85 16.83 18.81
N ALA A 148 -24.34 16.40 19.98
CA ALA A 148 -25.31 15.29 20.09
C ALA A 148 -26.69 15.60 19.48
N GLY A 149 -27.26 16.77 19.78
CA GLY A 149 -28.61 17.15 19.35
C GLY A 149 -28.81 17.20 17.82
N PRO A 150 -27.96 17.93 17.06
CA PRO A 150 -28.08 18.00 15.61
C PRO A 150 -27.94 16.64 14.91
N MET A 151 -27.06 15.76 15.40
CA MET A 151 -26.94 14.40 14.86
C MET A 151 -28.18 13.55 15.16
N LEU A 152 -28.73 13.60 16.37
CA LEU A 152 -29.93 12.83 16.72
C LEU A 152 -31.12 13.20 15.81
N PHE A 153 -31.32 14.49 15.54
CA PHE A 153 -32.34 14.96 14.59
C PHE A 153 -32.06 14.50 13.15
N PHE A 154 -30.79 14.57 12.72
CA PHE A 154 -30.36 14.06 11.41
C PHE A 154 -30.61 12.56 11.25
N PHE A 155 -30.48 11.75 12.31
CA PHE A 155 -30.69 10.30 12.23
C PHE A 155 -32.12 9.82 12.47
N ILE A 156 -32.94 10.55 13.24
CA ILE A 156 -34.41 10.32 13.25
C ILE A 156 -34.98 10.60 11.85
N THR A 157 -34.57 11.71 11.22
CA THR A 157 -34.95 11.99 9.83
C THR A 157 -34.36 10.95 8.86
N HIS A 158 -33.11 10.50 9.01
CA HIS A 158 -32.56 9.45 8.14
C HIS A 158 -33.17 8.06 8.32
N GLY A 159 -33.66 7.70 9.52
CA GLY A 159 -34.43 6.47 9.72
C GLY A 159 -35.79 6.49 9.01
N LEU A 160 -36.50 7.62 9.11
CA LEU A 160 -37.74 7.86 8.35
C LEU A 160 -37.47 7.88 6.83
N ILE A 161 -36.39 8.56 6.41
CA ILE A 161 -35.94 8.56 5.01
C ILE A 161 -35.60 7.14 4.57
N ALA A 162 -34.95 6.28 5.36
CA ALA A 162 -34.69 4.89 4.99
C ALA A 162 -35.99 4.11 4.70
N GLY A 163 -37.03 4.28 5.53
CA GLY A 163 -38.36 3.74 5.23
C GLY A 163 -38.95 4.26 3.91
N ILE A 164 -38.80 5.56 3.64
CA ILE A 164 -39.23 6.20 2.38
C ILE A 164 -38.40 5.73 1.17
N VAL A 165 -37.09 5.52 1.34
CA VAL A 165 -36.11 5.05 0.34
C VAL A 165 -36.43 3.62 -0.09
N PHE A 166 -36.77 2.73 0.86
CA PHE A 166 -37.18 1.36 0.54
C PHE A 166 -38.61 1.27 -0.03
N ARG A 167 -39.52 2.17 0.37
CA ARG A 167 -40.87 2.25 -0.22
C ARG A 167 -40.88 2.86 -1.63
N ASN A 168 -40.02 3.84 -1.91
CA ASN A 168 -39.94 4.51 -3.21
C ASN A 168 -38.91 3.83 -4.14
N ARG A 169 -39.42 3.08 -5.13
CA ARG A 169 -38.64 2.34 -6.14
C ARG A 169 -37.54 3.17 -6.81
N ARG A 170 -37.76 4.47 -7.07
CA ARG A 170 -36.77 5.37 -7.69
C ARG A 170 -35.66 5.75 -6.73
N LEU A 171 -36.02 6.00 -5.47
CA LEU A 171 -35.08 6.45 -4.44
C LEU A 171 -34.15 5.31 -4.01
N MET A 172 -34.59 4.04 -4.08
CA MET A 172 -33.71 2.87 -3.97
C MET A 172 -32.70 2.77 -5.13
N THR A 173 -33.13 2.99 -6.37
CA THR A 173 -32.20 3.03 -7.53
C THR A 173 -31.15 4.11 -7.35
N PHE A 174 -31.57 5.29 -6.87
CA PHE A 174 -30.68 6.39 -6.53
C PHE A 174 -29.73 6.03 -5.38
N PHE A 175 -30.20 5.37 -4.32
CA PHE A 175 -29.37 4.94 -3.19
C PHE A 175 -28.28 3.95 -3.61
N MET A 176 -28.62 2.92 -4.40
CA MET A 176 -27.63 1.98 -4.95
C MET A 176 -26.68 2.66 -5.93
N GLY A 177 -27.20 3.55 -6.77
CA GLY A 177 -26.42 4.36 -7.69
C GLY A 177 -25.43 5.28 -6.98
N PHE A 178 -25.86 5.93 -5.91
CA PHE A 178 -25.04 6.80 -5.06
C PHE A 178 -23.99 6.00 -4.29
N THR A 179 -24.36 4.84 -3.74
CA THR A 179 -23.41 3.93 -3.08
C THR A 179 -22.32 3.47 -4.05
N LEU A 180 -22.67 3.14 -5.31
CA LEU A 180 -21.71 2.84 -6.36
C LEU A 180 -20.87 4.08 -6.71
N LEU A 181 -21.48 5.24 -6.99
CA LEU A 181 -20.79 6.48 -7.36
C LEU A 181 -19.86 7.03 -6.25
N VAL A 182 -20.16 6.78 -4.97
CA VAL A 182 -19.30 7.16 -3.84
C VAL A 182 -18.21 6.11 -3.58
N SER A 183 -18.46 4.83 -3.82
CA SER A 183 -17.40 3.81 -3.93
C SER A 183 -16.44 4.12 -5.10
N VAL A 184 -16.99 4.72 -6.16
CA VAL A 184 -16.32 5.30 -7.34
C VAL A 184 -15.89 6.77 -7.11
N SER A 185 -15.97 7.25 -5.86
CA SER A 185 -15.32 8.46 -5.33
C SER A 185 -15.86 9.83 -5.74
N ALA A 186 -17.15 9.97 -6.08
CA ALA A 186 -17.78 11.28 -6.31
C ALA A 186 -17.46 12.32 -5.21
N PHE A 187 -17.39 11.91 -3.94
CA PHE A 187 -17.05 12.80 -2.82
C PHE A 187 -15.64 13.43 -2.94
N THR A 188 -14.66 12.73 -3.52
CA THR A 188 -13.30 13.27 -3.71
C THR A 188 -13.22 14.36 -4.78
N PHE A 189 -14.26 14.53 -5.61
CA PHE A 189 -14.35 15.63 -6.58
C PHE A 189 -14.64 16.99 -5.92
N LEU A 190 -15.20 16.99 -4.69
CA LEU A 190 -15.50 18.20 -3.92
C LEU A 190 -14.33 18.65 -3.03
N LEU A 191 -13.24 17.87 -2.96
CA LEU A 191 -12.07 18.20 -2.15
C LEU A 191 -11.04 18.98 -3.00
N PRO A 192 -10.51 20.12 -2.51
CA PRO A 192 -9.56 20.95 -3.27
C PRO A 192 -8.32 20.18 -3.73
N SER A 193 -7.67 20.65 -4.80
CA SER A 193 -6.62 19.88 -5.48
C SER A 193 -5.38 19.56 -4.61
N ASP A 194 -5.12 20.33 -3.55
CA ASP A 194 -4.07 20.06 -2.57
C ASP A 194 -4.35 18.81 -1.71
N PHE A 195 -5.58 18.30 -1.69
CA PHE A 195 -5.95 17.05 -1.01
C PHE A 195 -5.66 15.78 -1.85
N ARG A 196 -4.83 15.86 -2.89
CA ARG A 196 -4.47 14.73 -3.77
C ARG A 196 -3.55 13.66 -3.16
N TYR A 197 -3.24 13.72 -1.86
CA TYR A 197 -2.29 12.81 -1.23
C TYR A 197 -2.93 11.46 -0.85
N THR A 198 -2.19 10.38 -1.12
CA THR A 198 -2.63 8.97 -1.26
C THR A 198 -3.64 8.39 -0.25
N ARG A 199 -3.79 8.96 0.95
CA ARG A 199 -4.70 8.45 2.00
C ARG A 199 -6.14 8.97 1.89
N LEU A 200 -6.32 10.12 1.24
CA LEU A 200 -7.65 10.74 1.01
C LEU A 200 -8.55 9.93 0.06
N PHE A 201 -8.02 8.92 -0.63
CA PHE A 201 -8.81 8.03 -1.47
C PHE A 201 -9.54 6.91 -0.70
N VAL A 202 -9.21 6.66 0.56
CA VAL A 202 -9.73 5.53 1.34
C VAL A 202 -10.70 5.99 2.43
N VAL A 203 -10.31 7.00 3.22
CA VAL A 203 -11.10 7.52 4.36
C VAL A 203 -12.52 7.95 3.98
N PRO A 204 -12.75 8.83 2.97
CA PRO A 204 -14.11 9.29 2.64
C PRO A 204 -15.01 8.18 2.10
N LYS A 205 -14.43 7.13 1.48
CA LYS A 205 -15.19 5.97 1.00
C LYS A 205 -15.76 5.18 2.16
N ILE A 206 -14.98 4.95 3.21
CA ILE A 206 -15.41 4.22 4.42
C ILE A 206 -16.55 4.95 5.14
N ILE A 207 -16.40 6.26 5.29
CA ILE A 207 -17.38 7.15 5.93
C ILE A 207 -18.77 7.03 5.27
N ALA A 208 -18.82 6.72 3.97
CA ALA A 208 -20.06 6.42 3.26
C ALA A 208 -20.43 4.92 3.30
N ILE A 209 -19.48 4.03 3.02
CA ILE A 209 -19.73 2.59 2.81
C ILE A 209 -20.22 1.90 4.09
N TYR A 210 -19.65 2.18 5.27
CA TYR A 210 -20.10 1.49 6.50
C TYR A 210 -21.52 1.91 6.90
N PRO A 211 -21.92 3.21 6.91
CA PRO A 211 -23.31 3.59 7.16
C PRO A 211 -24.29 3.10 6.09
N PHE A 212 -23.92 3.13 4.81
CA PHE A 212 -24.79 2.59 3.76
C PHE A 212 -24.95 1.07 3.85
N ALA A 213 -23.90 0.33 4.23
CA ALA A 213 -24.01 -1.09 4.53
C ALA A 213 -24.89 -1.35 5.76
N ALA A 214 -24.80 -0.54 6.82
CA ALA A 214 -25.67 -0.69 7.98
C ALA A 214 -27.16 -0.44 7.66
N LEU A 215 -27.47 0.62 6.93
CA LEU A 215 -28.83 0.92 6.46
C LEU A 215 -29.35 -0.19 5.54
N ALA A 216 -28.50 -0.71 4.64
CA ALA A 216 -28.83 -1.85 3.81
C ALA A 216 -29.07 -3.12 4.63
N LEU A 217 -28.26 -3.42 5.67
CA LEU A 217 -28.42 -4.59 6.54
C LEU A 217 -29.73 -4.54 7.33
N ALA A 218 -30.06 -3.40 7.92
CA ALA A 218 -31.31 -3.20 8.64
C ALA A 218 -32.53 -3.48 7.73
N ALA A 219 -32.49 -3.01 6.49
CA ALA A 219 -33.55 -3.21 5.52
C ALA A 219 -33.57 -4.61 4.88
N ILE A 220 -32.41 -5.24 4.66
CA ILE A 220 -32.30 -6.67 4.29
C ILE A 220 -32.95 -7.53 5.38
N THR A 221 -32.69 -7.20 6.66
CA THR A 221 -33.26 -7.91 7.80
C THR A 221 -34.79 -7.79 7.83
N GLY A 222 -35.32 -6.57 7.69
CA GLY A 222 -36.77 -6.34 7.56
C GLY A 222 -37.39 -7.06 6.36
N ALA A 223 -36.75 -7.00 5.19
CA ALA A 223 -37.18 -7.76 4.01
C ALA A 223 -37.16 -9.27 4.24
N PHE A 224 -36.13 -9.81 4.90
CA PHE A 224 -36.00 -11.23 5.20
C PHE A 224 -37.05 -11.74 6.19
N MET A 225 -37.46 -10.90 7.15
CA MET A 225 -38.56 -11.20 8.07
C MET A 225 -39.93 -11.26 7.38
N VAL A 226 -40.15 -10.47 6.31
CA VAL A 226 -41.42 -10.41 5.56
C VAL A 226 -41.45 -11.37 4.34
N MET A 227 -40.31 -11.88 3.88
CA MET A 227 -40.24 -12.79 2.72
C MET A 227 -40.81 -14.20 3.01
N ARG A 228 -42.07 -14.43 2.60
CA ARG A 228 -42.75 -15.75 2.58
C ARG A 228 -41.84 -16.88 2.07
N ASN A 229 -41.14 -16.66 0.96
CA ASN A 229 -40.19 -17.61 0.36
C ASN A 229 -38.72 -17.31 0.73
N ARG A 230 -38.39 -17.22 2.02
CA ARG A 230 -37.00 -17.05 2.50
C ARG A 230 -36.06 -18.19 2.08
N MET A 231 -36.58 -19.42 1.98
CA MET A 231 -35.82 -20.61 1.55
C MET A 231 -35.30 -20.53 0.10
N GLU A 232 -35.92 -19.70 -0.75
CA GLU A 232 -35.47 -19.47 -2.13
C GLU A 232 -34.13 -18.72 -2.17
N LEU A 233 -33.92 -17.76 -1.24
CA LEU A 233 -32.66 -17.03 -1.10
C LEU A 233 -31.55 -17.94 -0.56
N LEU A 234 -31.88 -18.79 0.41
CA LEU A 234 -30.93 -19.75 1.01
C LEU A 234 -30.46 -20.84 0.02
N ARG A 235 -31.17 -21.04 -1.09
CA ARG A 235 -30.79 -21.96 -2.19
C ARG A 235 -30.00 -21.29 -3.32
N ASN A 236 -29.79 -19.97 -3.26
CA ASN A 236 -29.07 -19.23 -4.30
C ASN A 236 -27.54 -19.40 -4.11
N PRO A 237 -26.80 -19.91 -5.10
CA PRO A 237 -25.39 -20.25 -4.92
C PRO A 237 -24.51 -19.03 -4.67
N VAL A 238 -24.79 -17.89 -5.30
CA VAL A 238 -24.07 -16.64 -5.01
C VAL A 238 -24.37 -16.16 -3.60
N PHE A 239 -25.62 -16.22 -3.13
CA PHE A 239 -25.95 -15.87 -1.74
C PHE A 239 -25.20 -16.79 -0.75
N ILE A 240 -25.14 -18.10 -1.04
CA ILE A 240 -24.37 -19.07 -0.24
C ILE A 240 -22.89 -18.67 -0.20
N PHE A 241 -22.25 -18.38 -1.33
CA PHE A 241 -20.84 -17.97 -1.34
C PHE A 241 -20.58 -16.60 -0.70
N VAL A 242 -21.52 -15.64 -0.78
CA VAL A 242 -21.43 -14.38 -0.01
C VAL A 242 -21.50 -14.67 1.50
N MET A 243 -22.43 -15.53 1.94
CA MET A 243 -22.52 -15.90 3.36
C MET A 243 -21.30 -16.70 3.85
N LEU A 244 -20.76 -17.60 3.03
CA LEU A 244 -19.50 -18.29 3.31
C LEU A 244 -18.32 -17.31 3.40
N THR A 245 -18.30 -16.25 2.58
CA THR A 245 -17.29 -15.19 2.67
C THR A 245 -17.38 -14.45 4.00
N VAL A 246 -18.59 -14.16 4.49
CA VAL A 246 -18.81 -13.55 5.82
C VAL A 246 -18.36 -14.50 6.94
N ILE A 247 -18.78 -15.76 6.91
CA ILE A 247 -18.44 -16.77 7.92
C ILE A 247 -16.91 -17.01 7.96
N TRP A 248 -16.27 -17.13 6.79
CA TRP A 248 -14.82 -17.30 6.71
C TRP A 248 -14.06 -16.06 7.18
N GLY A 249 -14.56 -14.85 6.89
CA GLY A 249 -13.99 -13.61 7.40
C GLY A 249 -13.99 -13.53 8.93
N ILE A 250 -15.04 -14.04 9.59
CA ILE A 250 -15.10 -14.16 11.07
C ILE A 250 -14.05 -15.18 11.57
N ILE A 251 -13.98 -16.36 10.96
CA ILE A 251 -12.99 -17.39 11.31
C ILE A 251 -11.56 -16.87 11.12
N ASN A 252 -11.29 -16.18 10.01
CA ASN A 252 -9.99 -15.59 9.70
C ASN A 252 -9.63 -14.47 10.68
N CYS A 253 -10.59 -13.67 11.17
CA CYS A 253 -10.34 -12.72 12.26
C CYS A 253 -9.82 -13.42 13.53
N PHE A 254 -10.46 -14.51 13.97
CA PHE A 254 -10.05 -15.22 15.19
C PHE A 254 -8.78 -16.06 15.03
N THR A 255 -8.48 -16.54 13.82
CA THR A 255 -7.28 -17.36 13.53
C THR A 255 -6.10 -16.56 12.97
N SER A 256 -6.26 -15.23 12.81
CA SER A 256 -5.24 -14.32 12.30
C SER A 256 -4.07 -14.14 13.26
N THR A 257 -2.89 -13.91 12.67
CA THR A 257 -1.69 -13.45 13.41
C THR A 257 -1.85 -12.04 13.99
N MET A 258 -2.79 -11.24 13.47
CA MET A 258 -3.10 -9.88 13.93
C MET A 258 -4.63 -9.63 13.86
N PRO A 259 -5.45 -10.18 14.78
CA PRO A 259 -6.92 -10.15 14.69
C PRO A 259 -7.53 -8.77 14.43
N ALA A 260 -7.04 -7.72 15.09
CA ALA A 260 -7.51 -6.35 14.89
C ALA A 260 -7.22 -5.80 13.47
N VAL A 261 -6.05 -6.12 12.90
CA VAL A 261 -5.70 -5.72 11.51
C VAL A 261 -6.51 -6.52 10.50
N THR A 262 -6.86 -7.76 10.79
CA THR A 262 -7.76 -8.57 9.96
C THR A 262 -9.21 -8.09 10.05
N PHE A 263 -9.66 -7.63 11.22
CA PHE A 263 -11.02 -7.12 11.43
C PHE A 263 -11.24 -5.75 10.74
N PHE A 264 -10.42 -4.75 11.07
CA PHE A 264 -10.56 -3.38 10.54
C PHE A 264 -9.84 -3.16 9.20
N GLY A 265 -8.74 -3.87 8.96
CA GLY A 265 -7.82 -3.66 7.84
C GLY A 265 -6.56 -2.91 8.26
N SER A 266 -5.59 -2.81 7.34
CA SER A 266 -4.42 -1.95 7.56
C SER A 266 -4.82 -0.47 7.44
N ILE A 267 -4.26 0.43 8.26
CA ILE A 267 -4.66 1.85 8.33
C ILE A 267 -4.76 2.53 6.95
N ILE A 268 -3.91 2.14 5.99
CA ILE A 268 -3.78 2.76 4.67
C ILE A 268 -4.76 2.18 3.62
N ARG A 269 -5.19 0.92 3.77
CA ARG A 269 -6.10 0.25 2.81
C ARG A 269 -7.50 0.02 3.38
N GLN A 270 -7.61 -0.27 4.67
CA GLN A 270 -8.86 -0.54 5.38
C GLN A 270 -9.69 -1.66 4.72
N MET A 271 -8.99 -2.66 4.17
CA MET A 271 -9.60 -3.80 3.46
C MET A 271 -9.83 -5.00 4.39
N GLY A 272 -10.17 -4.74 5.65
CA GLY A 272 -10.46 -5.79 6.65
C GLY A 272 -11.83 -6.44 6.49
N PHE A 273 -12.13 -7.38 7.38
CA PHE A 273 -13.41 -8.08 7.43
C PHE A 273 -14.63 -7.13 7.45
N ILE A 274 -14.59 -6.02 8.19
CA ILE A 274 -15.71 -5.06 8.24
C ILE A 274 -16.05 -4.49 6.83
N THR A 275 -15.04 -4.29 5.98
CA THR A 275 -15.20 -3.83 4.60
C THR A 275 -15.74 -4.93 3.69
N VAL A 276 -15.28 -6.18 3.86
CA VAL A 276 -15.80 -7.36 3.15
C VAL A 276 -17.25 -7.63 3.52
N LEU A 277 -17.60 -7.53 4.81
CA LEU A 277 -18.96 -7.59 5.32
C LEU A 277 -19.81 -6.48 4.70
N SER A 278 -19.31 -5.24 4.66
CA SER A 278 -20.02 -4.12 4.04
C SER A 278 -20.38 -4.38 2.57
N PHE A 279 -19.43 -4.90 1.79
CA PHE A 279 -19.67 -5.26 0.39
C PHE A 279 -20.52 -6.53 0.22
N SER A 280 -20.43 -7.50 1.14
CA SER A 280 -21.29 -8.69 1.18
C SER A 280 -22.76 -8.29 1.39
N ILE A 281 -23.02 -7.36 2.32
CA ILE A 281 -24.34 -6.77 2.54
C ILE A 281 -24.84 -6.05 1.28
N MET A 282 -23.98 -5.27 0.61
CA MET A 282 -24.34 -4.62 -0.66
C MET A 282 -24.72 -5.65 -1.75
N ALA A 283 -23.98 -6.74 -1.90
CA ALA A 283 -24.33 -7.81 -2.85
C ALA A 283 -25.71 -8.40 -2.55
N ILE A 284 -26.01 -8.68 -1.28
CA ILE A 284 -27.33 -9.18 -0.83
C ILE A 284 -28.44 -8.15 -1.11
N ALA A 285 -28.18 -6.86 -0.87
CA ALA A 285 -29.12 -5.78 -1.17
C ALA A 285 -29.46 -5.76 -2.67
N VAL A 286 -28.45 -5.85 -3.55
CA VAL A 286 -28.63 -5.89 -5.01
C VAL A 286 -29.42 -7.12 -5.46
N ILE A 287 -29.14 -8.31 -4.90
CA ILE A 287 -29.91 -9.53 -5.16
C ILE A 287 -31.39 -9.33 -4.83
N LEU A 288 -31.70 -8.81 -3.63
CA LEU A 288 -33.08 -8.60 -3.18
C LEU A 288 -33.80 -7.48 -3.94
N TYR A 289 -33.10 -6.39 -4.25
CA TYR A 289 -33.67 -5.28 -5.02
C TYR A 289 -34.05 -5.73 -6.43
N ILE A 290 -33.15 -6.41 -7.15
CA ILE A 290 -33.40 -6.85 -8.53
C ILE A 290 -34.45 -7.96 -8.62
N ARG A 291 -34.56 -8.85 -7.62
CA ARG A 291 -35.36 -10.10 -7.65
C ARG A 291 -36.68 -9.96 -8.42
N LYS A 292 -36.87 -10.86 -9.39
CA LYS A 292 -38.00 -10.92 -10.34
C LYS A 292 -38.16 -9.72 -11.32
N SER A 293 -37.26 -8.74 -11.36
CA SER A 293 -37.36 -7.57 -12.24
C SER A 293 -36.10 -7.32 -13.11
N PRO A 294 -36.08 -7.73 -14.39
CA PRO A 294 -34.98 -7.42 -15.31
C PRO A 294 -34.80 -5.91 -15.53
N GLU A 295 -35.85 -5.11 -15.34
CA GLU A 295 -35.81 -3.66 -15.56
C GLU A 295 -34.93 -2.95 -14.53
N LYS A 296 -35.00 -3.39 -13.26
CA LYS A 296 -34.12 -2.90 -12.19
C LYS A 296 -32.65 -3.22 -12.47
N ALA A 297 -32.36 -4.43 -12.95
CA ALA A 297 -31.01 -4.81 -13.36
C ALA A 297 -30.52 -4.00 -14.56
N MET A 298 -31.36 -3.76 -15.57
CA MET A 298 -31.03 -2.85 -16.68
C MET A 298 -30.75 -1.43 -16.21
N ASN A 299 -31.52 -0.90 -15.24
CA ASN A 299 -31.30 0.44 -14.69
C ASN A 299 -29.95 0.55 -13.93
N LEU A 300 -29.58 -0.47 -13.17
CA LEU A 300 -28.27 -0.54 -12.51
C LEU A 300 -27.12 -0.69 -13.53
N LEU A 301 -27.33 -1.48 -14.59
CA LEU A 301 -26.40 -1.64 -15.70
C LEU A 301 -26.19 -0.31 -16.46
N TYR A 302 -27.25 0.45 -16.74
CA TYR A 302 -27.14 1.80 -17.31
C TYR A 302 -26.36 2.76 -16.40
N LEU A 303 -26.51 2.65 -15.08
CA LEU A 303 -25.79 3.50 -14.14
C LEU A 303 -24.28 3.19 -14.10
N VAL A 304 -23.88 1.92 -14.24
CA VAL A 304 -22.46 1.56 -14.48
C VAL A 304 -21.94 2.21 -15.76
N VAL A 305 -22.71 2.19 -16.86
CA VAL A 305 -22.32 2.84 -18.13
C VAL A 305 -22.19 4.35 -17.97
N ILE A 306 -23.11 5.02 -17.26
CA ILE A 306 -22.96 6.47 -16.95
C ILE A 306 -21.71 6.72 -16.11
N SER A 307 -21.41 5.86 -15.12
CA SER A 307 -20.19 6.01 -14.31
C SER A 307 -18.91 5.90 -15.15
N GLY A 308 -18.92 5.14 -16.26
CA GLY A 308 -17.80 5.08 -17.21
C GLY A 308 -17.47 6.39 -17.90
N ILE A 309 -18.48 7.22 -18.18
CA ILE A 309 -18.28 8.59 -18.71
C ILE A 309 -17.58 9.45 -17.65
N ILE A 310 -18.05 9.40 -16.40
CA ILE A 310 -17.49 10.16 -15.27
C ILE A 310 -16.04 9.72 -14.97
N LEU A 311 -15.78 8.40 -14.98
CA LEU A 311 -14.44 7.82 -14.84
C LEU A 311 -13.51 8.29 -15.96
N GLY A 312 -13.96 8.20 -17.22
CA GLY A 312 -13.14 8.54 -18.38
C GLY A 312 -12.82 10.03 -18.46
N LEU A 313 -13.80 10.91 -18.25
CA LEU A 313 -13.58 12.37 -18.17
C LEU A 313 -12.59 12.74 -17.06
N ARG A 314 -12.62 12.05 -15.92
CA ARG A 314 -11.65 12.24 -14.84
C ARG A 314 -10.21 11.86 -15.26
N ALA A 315 -10.03 10.85 -16.13
CA ALA A 315 -8.73 10.49 -16.66
C ALA A 315 -8.11 11.63 -17.48
N PHE A 316 -8.90 12.26 -18.36
CA PHE A 316 -8.45 13.42 -19.13
C PHE A 316 -8.16 14.62 -18.23
N TYR A 317 -9.05 14.94 -17.28
CA TYR A 317 -8.84 16.04 -16.32
C TYR A 317 -7.53 15.92 -15.55
N GLU A 318 -7.16 14.72 -15.07
CA GLU A 318 -5.90 14.52 -14.33
C GLU A 318 -4.64 14.67 -15.19
N VAL A 319 -4.75 14.51 -16.51
CA VAL A 319 -3.64 14.68 -17.46
C VAL A 319 -3.59 16.11 -18.03
N MET A 320 -4.72 16.83 -17.99
CA MET A 320 -4.81 18.26 -18.33
C MET A 320 -4.32 19.21 -17.23
N ASP A 321 -4.12 18.73 -16.00
CA ASP A 321 -3.66 19.58 -14.89
C ASP A 321 -2.17 19.95 -15.06
N PRO A 322 -1.80 21.25 -15.13
CA PRO A 322 -0.40 21.67 -15.28
C PRO A 322 0.52 21.24 -14.12
N GLN A 323 -0.03 20.81 -12.98
CA GLN A 323 0.70 20.29 -11.83
C GLN A 323 0.79 18.74 -11.83
N ALA A 324 0.33 18.07 -12.89
CA ALA A 324 0.37 16.61 -13.02
C ALA A 324 1.81 16.08 -13.09
N LYS A 325 2.29 15.56 -11.95
CA LYS A 325 3.62 14.92 -11.82
C LYS A 325 3.76 13.60 -12.62
N SER A 326 2.71 13.16 -13.31
CA SER A 326 2.67 11.94 -14.10
C SER A 326 1.53 12.01 -15.11
N LEU A 327 1.79 11.62 -16.36
CA LEU A 327 0.78 11.45 -17.42
C LEU A 327 -0.05 10.15 -17.25
N ARG A 328 0.09 9.45 -16.12
CA ARG A 328 -0.59 8.21 -15.76
C ARG A 328 -1.67 8.53 -14.70
N PRO A 329 -2.94 8.78 -15.06
CA PRO A 329 -3.96 9.27 -14.14
C PRO A 329 -4.28 8.22 -13.07
N ASN A 330 -4.30 8.66 -11.81
CA ASN A 330 -4.72 7.86 -10.66
C ASN A 330 -6.24 7.62 -10.67
N GLY A 331 -6.96 8.54 -11.31
CA GLY A 331 -8.40 8.63 -11.31
C GLY A 331 -8.96 8.63 -9.89
N PHE A 332 -10.24 8.29 -9.81
CA PHE A 332 -10.94 8.16 -8.54
C PHE A 332 -10.45 6.98 -7.67
N ALA A 333 -9.66 6.05 -8.20
CA ALA A 333 -9.13 4.94 -7.42
C ALA A 333 -7.93 5.32 -6.53
N GLY A 334 -7.26 6.43 -6.83
CA GLY A 334 -6.06 6.89 -6.11
C GLY A 334 -4.76 6.20 -6.50
N ASN A 335 -4.83 5.31 -7.50
CA ASN A 335 -3.69 4.70 -8.19
C ASN A 335 -4.18 4.20 -9.57
N PRO A 336 -3.37 4.36 -10.63
CA PRO A 336 -3.74 4.02 -12.01
C PRO A 336 -4.02 2.54 -12.25
N ASP A 337 -3.41 1.64 -11.47
CA ASP A 337 -3.57 0.21 -11.65
C ASP A 337 -4.97 -0.25 -11.21
N PHE A 338 -5.43 0.18 -10.02
CA PHE A 338 -6.81 -0.05 -9.57
C PHE A 338 -7.84 0.71 -10.41
N PHE A 339 -7.47 1.90 -10.91
CA PHE A 339 -8.33 2.66 -11.82
C PHE A 339 -8.56 1.91 -13.13
N GLY A 340 -7.51 1.29 -13.69
CA GLY A 340 -7.60 0.37 -14.82
C GLY A 340 -8.64 -0.74 -14.59
N ASN A 341 -8.70 -1.33 -13.39
CA ASN A 341 -9.70 -2.35 -13.04
C ASN A 341 -11.15 -1.82 -13.14
N ASN A 342 -11.41 -0.65 -12.55
CA ASN A 342 -12.74 -0.02 -12.60
C ASN A 342 -13.22 0.22 -14.04
N LEU A 343 -12.29 0.63 -14.92
CA LEU A 343 -12.58 0.88 -16.34
C LEU A 343 -12.91 -0.39 -17.13
N LEU A 344 -12.50 -1.58 -16.67
CA LEU A 344 -12.93 -2.84 -17.28
C LEU A 344 -14.43 -3.05 -17.07
N PHE A 345 -14.92 -2.86 -15.84
CA PHE A 345 -16.35 -2.97 -15.55
C PHE A 345 -17.17 -2.02 -16.42
N THR A 346 -16.76 -0.76 -16.54
CA THR A 346 -17.50 0.23 -17.35
C THR A 346 -17.38 -0.02 -18.84
N ALA A 347 -16.21 -0.41 -19.35
CA ALA A 347 -16.01 -0.72 -20.78
C ALA A 347 -16.85 -1.94 -21.23
N PHE A 348 -16.82 -3.06 -20.51
CA PHE A 348 -17.59 -4.25 -20.90
C PHE A 348 -19.09 -4.08 -20.69
N PHE A 349 -19.55 -3.34 -19.67
CA PHE A 349 -20.96 -2.95 -19.55
C PHE A 349 -21.40 -2.05 -20.72
N ALA A 350 -20.58 -1.05 -21.08
CA ALA A 350 -20.87 -0.14 -22.17
C ALA A 350 -20.94 -0.86 -23.52
N TRP A 351 -19.96 -1.71 -23.82
CA TRP A 351 -19.94 -2.56 -25.02
C TRP A 351 -21.23 -3.37 -25.18
N VAL A 352 -21.67 -4.01 -24.10
CA VAL A 352 -22.87 -4.84 -24.10
C VAL A 352 -24.14 -3.99 -24.27
N VAL A 353 -24.20 -2.75 -23.77
CA VAL A 353 -25.31 -1.82 -24.08
C VAL A 353 -25.36 -1.49 -25.57
N ILE A 354 -24.23 -1.12 -26.19
CA ILE A 354 -24.15 -0.73 -27.60
C ILE A 354 -24.83 -1.78 -28.49
N PHE A 355 -24.45 -3.05 -28.32
CA PHE A 355 -24.91 -4.14 -29.20
C PHE A 355 -26.12 -4.93 -28.65
N SER A 356 -26.76 -4.48 -27.57
CA SER A 356 -27.92 -5.20 -27.01
C SER A 356 -29.18 -4.38 -26.71
N VAL A 357 -29.11 -3.04 -26.67
CA VAL A 357 -30.23 -2.20 -26.21
C VAL A 357 -30.92 -1.47 -27.36
N LYS A 358 -32.21 -1.74 -27.60
CA LYS A 358 -32.98 -1.15 -28.71
C LYS A 358 -33.10 0.39 -28.68
N LYS A 359 -33.09 1.01 -27.48
CA LYS A 359 -33.16 2.47 -27.34
C LYS A 359 -31.84 3.14 -27.76
N ARG A 360 -31.84 3.80 -28.93
CA ARG A 360 -30.66 4.48 -29.52
C ARG A 360 -29.90 5.42 -28.58
N ILE A 361 -30.60 6.17 -27.72
CA ILE A 361 -29.96 7.04 -26.71
C ILE A 361 -29.01 6.28 -25.76
N TRP A 362 -29.40 5.07 -25.34
CA TRP A 362 -28.54 4.23 -24.50
C TRP A 362 -27.38 3.64 -25.29
N ALA A 363 -27.57 3.32 -26.57
CA ALA A 363 -26.48 2.91 -27.45
C ALA A 363 -25.45 4.04 -27.61
N PHE A 364 -25.87 5.29 -27.83
CA PHE A 364 -24.99 6.45 -27.91
C PHE A 364 -24.22 6.70 -26.59
N ILE A 365 -24.93 6.68 -25.44
CA ILE A 365 -24.31 6.75 -24.11
C ILE A 365 -23.30 5.60 -23.91
N GLY A 366 -23.60 4.41 -24.43
CA GLY A 366 -22.69 3.26 -24.49
C GLY A 366 -21.44 3.53 -25.32
N ILE A 367 -21.57 4.05 -26.55
CA ILE A 367 -20.42 4.38 -27.43
C ILE A 367 -19.52 5.42 -26.76
N LEU A 368 -20.11 6.48 -26.18
CA LEU A 368 -19.37 7.51 -25.46
C LEU A 368 -18.64 6.94 -24.23
N SER A 369 -19.34 6.16 -23.40
CA SER A 369 -18.77 5.53 -22.20
C SER A 369 -17.66 4.52 -22.53
N PHE A 370 -17.85 3.70 -23.57
CA PHE A 370 -16.84 2.77 -24.06
C PHE A 370 -15.60 3.50 -24.57
N THR A 371 -15.78 4.52 -25.42
CA THR A 371 -14.66 5.29 -26.00
C THR A 371 -13.87 6.02 -24.92
N LEU A 372 -14.56 6.65 -23.96
CA LEU A 372 -13.91 7.30 -22.81
C LEU A 372 -13.21 6.29 -21.89
N SER A 373 -13.82 5.12 -21.64
CA SER A 373 -13.19 4.05 -20.84
C SER A 373 -11.96 3.45 -21.54
N PHE A 374 -12.00 3.32 -22.87
CA PHE A 374 -10.90 2.85 -23.72
C PHE A 374 -9.69 3.79 -23.65
N TYR A 375 -9.89 5.10 -23.84
CA TYR A 375 -8.78 6.07 -23.75
C TYR A 375 -8.29 6.28 -22.32
N ALA A 376 -9.17 6.16 -21.31
CA ALA A 376 -8.74 6.09 -19.92
C ALA A 376 -7.91 4.83 -19.62
N LEU A 377 -8.20 3.68 -20.25
CA LEU A 377 -7.37 2.47 -20.15
C LEU A 377 -5.99 2.66 -20.80
N VAL A 378 -5.91 3.32 -21.97
CA VAL A 378 -4.62 3.72 -22.59
C VAL A 378 -3.84 4.62 -21.64
N LEU A 379 -4.43 5.73 -21.21
CA LEU A 379 -3.81 6.68 -20.27
C LEU A 379 -3.36 6.02 -18.96
N SER A 380 -4.15 5.08 -18.42
CA SER A 380 -3.81 4.37 -17.19
C SER A 380 -2.50 3.56 -17.29
N GLN A 381 -2.03 3.22 -18.49
CA GLN A 381 -0.81 2.42 -18.74
C GLN A 381 -0.79 1.07 -17.97
N THR A 382 -1.97 0.60 -17.57
CA THR A 382 -2.14 -0.55 -16.69
C THR A 382 -2.15 -1.83 -17.49
N ARG A 383 -0.95 -2.32 -17.82
CA ARG A 383 -0.70 -3.58 -18.57
C ARG A 383 -1.50 -4.79 -18.04
N GLY A 384 -1.74 -4.90 -16.73
CA GLY A 384 -2.63 -5.90 -16.15
C GLY A 384 -4.10 -5.75 -16.57
N ALA A 385 -4.61 -4.52 -16.67
CA ALA A 385 -5.99 -4.26 -17.12
C ALA A 385 -6.12 -4.53 -18.62
N TRP A 386 -5.09 -4.22 -19.41
CA TRP A 386 -5.04 -4.60 -20.82
C TRP A 386 -5.05 -6.12 -21.02
N ALA A 387 -4.31 -6.88 -20.19
CA ALA A 387 -4.36 -8.34 -20.19
C ALA A 387 -5.76 -8.88 -19.81
N GLY A 388 -6.40 -8.32 -18.78
CA GLY A 388 -7.78 -8.62 -18.42
C GLY A 388 -8.77 -8.35 -19.55
N ALA A 389 -8.70 -7.17 -20.16
CA ALA A 389 -9.51 -6.81 -21.32
C ALA A 389 -9.26 -7.72 -22.54
N GLY A 390 -8.02 -8.19 -22.73
CA GLY A 390 -7.67 -9.11 -23.82
C GLY A 390 -8.30 -10.49 -23.62
N ILE A 391 -8.18 -11.05 -22.42
CA ILE A 391 -8.81 -12.33 -22.05
C ILE A 391 -10.34 -12.20 -22.19
N ALA A 392 -10.95 -11.15 -21.64
CA ALA A 392 -12.39 -10.93 -21.76
C ALA A 392 -12.86 -10.70 -23.20
N SER A 393 -12.06 -10.04 -24.05
CA SER A 393 -12.40 -9.86 -25.46
C SER A 393 -12.29 -11.16 -26.26
N LEU A 394 -11.29 -12.01 -25.96
CA LEU A 394 -11.17 -13.34 -26.55
C LEU A 394 -12.33 -14.26 -26.12
N PHE A 395 -12.75 -14.24 -24.86
CA PHE A 395 -13.98 -14.92 -24.44
C PHE A 395 -15.22 -14.31 -25.10
N GLY A 396 -15.26 -12.99 -25.26
CA GLY A 396 -16.31 -12.25 -25.97
C GLY A 396 -16.45 -12.65 -27.43
N LEU A 397 -15.35 -12.93 -28.14
CA LEU A 397 -15.39 -13.41 -29.54
C LEU A 397 -16.25 -14.67 -29.71
N PHE A 398 -16.13 -15.63 -28.80
CA PHE A 398 -16.87 -16.89 -28.87
C PHE A 398 -18.24 -16.84 -28.18
N LEU A 399 -18.35 -16.08 -27.08
CA LEU A 399 -19.54 -16.10 -26.22
C LEU A 399 -20.52 -14.96 -26.47
N PHE A 400 -20.04 -13.74 -26.78
CA PHE A 400 -20.93 -12.59 -26.98
C PHE A 400 -21.75 -12.77 -28.28
N ARG A 401 -22.96 -12.21 -28.30
CA ARG A 401 -23.75 -12.08 -29.53
C ARG A 401 -24.63 -10.84 -29.44
N ALA A 402 -24.66 -10.05 -30.52
CA ALA A 402 -25.57 -8.91 -30.64
C ALA A 402 -27.04 -9.34 -30.43
N SER A 403 -27.85 -8.45 -29.86
CA SER A 403 -29.24 -8.77 -29.51
C SER A 403 -30.12 -8.98 -30.73
N SER A 404 -30.97 -10.02 -30.66
CA SER A 404 -32.05 -10.28 -31.63
C SER A 404 -33.08 -9.15 -31.72
N ASP A 405 -33.14 -8.27 -30.71
CA ASP A 405 -34.06 -7.13 -30.67
C ASP A 405 -33.60 -5.96 -31.57
N LEU A 406 -32.39 -6.05 -32.14
CA LEU A 406 -31.79 -5.08 -33.06
C LEU A 406 -31.86 -5.58 -34.50
N GLU A 407 -32.25 -4.71 -35.42
CA GLU A 407 -32.07 -4.96 -36.85
C GLU A 407 -30.58 -5.04 -37.19
N ARG A 408 -30.18 -5.93 -38.11
CA ARG A 408 -28.76 -6.07 -38.47
C ARG A 408 -28.19 -4.78 -39.06
N LYS A 409 -28.98 -4.02 -39.83
CA LYS A 409 -28.62 -2.65 -40.28
C LYS A 409 -28.25 -1.73 -39.11
N GLU A 410 -28.94 -1.82 -37.98
CA GLU A 410 -28.63 -1.06 -36.77
C GLU A 410 -27.40 -1.61 -36.04
N VAL A 411 -27.19 -2.93 -35.99
CA VAL A 411 -25.93 -3.53 -35.49
C VAL A 411 -24.73 -3.05 -36.30
N THR A 412 -24.82 -3.07 -37.63
CA THR A 412 -23.81 -2.58 -38.58
C THR A 412 -23.52 -1.08 -38.40
N LEU A 413 -24.57 -0.25 -38.29
CA LEU A 413 -24.42 1.18 -38.04
C LEU A 413 -23.70 1.44 -36.70
N ARG A 414 -24.11 0.75 -35.63
CA ARG A 414 -23.48 0.89 -34.30
C ARG A 414 -22.04 0.38 -34.29
N PHE A 415 -21.72 -0.66 -35.07
CA PHE A 415 -20.34 -1.12 -35.28
C PHE A 415 -19.49 -0.03 -35.93
N TYR A 416 -19.92 0.53 -37.08
CA TYR A 416 -19.17 1.60 -37.75
C TYR A 416 -19.03 2.87 -36.90
N ILE A 417 -20.08 3.29 -36.18
CA ILE A 417 -19.98 4.44 -35.26
C ILE A 417 -19.02 4.13 -34.10
N SER A 418 -18.98 2.89 -33.57
CA SER A 418 -18.05 2.52 -32.51
C SER A 418 -16.59 2.50 -32.98
N VAL A 419 -16.33 1.97 -34.18
CA VAL A 419 -15.00 2.00 -34.81
C VAL A 419 -14.59 3.45 -35.10
N GLY A 420 -15.49 4.25 -35.67
CA GLY A 420 -15.27 5.67 -35.95
C GLY A 420 -15.03 6.52 -34.68
N ALA A 421 -15.76 6.26 -33.60
CA ALA A 421 -15.56 6.94 -32.31
C ALA A 421 -14.20 6.60 -31.68
N VAL A 422 -13.76 5.35 -31.74
CA VAL A 422 -12.41 4.96 -31.30
C VAL A 422 -11.34 5.60 -32.21
N ALA A 423 -11.52 5.60 -33.54
CA ALA A 423 -10.57 6.21 -34.47
C ALA A 423 -10.47 7.75 -34.31
N ALA A 424 -11.61 8.44 -34.17
CA ALA A 424 -11.64 9.87 -33.87
C ALA A 424 -11.02 10.18 -32.50
N GLY A 425 -11.31 9.35 -31.48
CA GLY A 425 -10.67 9.42 -30.17
C GLY A 425 -9.14 9.24 -30.23
N PHE A 426 -8.62 8.43 -31.15
CA PHE A 426 -7.17 8.26 -31.35
C PHE A 426 -6.53 9.54 -31.89
N LEU A 427 -7.17 10.18 -32.88
CA LEU A 427 -6.72 11.45 -33.44
C LEU A 427 -6.74 12.55 -32.37
N LEU A 428 -7.86 12.70 -31.65
CA LEU A 428 -8.00 13.66 -30.54
C LEU A 428 -6.96 13.41 -29.44
N TYR A 429 -6.72 12.15 -29.07
CA TYR A 429 -5.70 11.76 -28.07
C TYR A 429 -4.28 12.11 -28.54
N HIS A 430 -3.96 11.91 -29.82
CA HIS A 430 -2.65 12.24 -30.38
C HIS A 430 -2.43 13.75 -30.49
N MET A 431 -3.45 14.50 -30.92
CA MET A 431 -3.45 15.97 -30.92
C MET A 431 -3.29 16.51 -29.49
N PHE A 432 -4.02 15.95 -28.53
CA PHE A 432 -3.95 16.35 -27.12
C PHE A 432 -2.57 16.12 -26.50
N ILE A 433 -1.93 14.96 -26.71
CA ILE A 433 -0.55 14.74 -26.23
C ILE A 433 0.46 15.66 -26.91
N SER A 434 0.20 16.05 -28.16
CA SER A 434 1.06 16.98 -28.88
C SER A 434 0.93 18.43 -28.40
N SER A 435 -0.22 18.83 -27.84
CA SER A 435 -0.44 20.18 -27.29
C SER A 435 -0.25 20.31 -25.77
N ALA A 436 -0.35 19.21 -25.01
CA ALA A 436 -0.28 19.22 -23.55
C ALA A 436 1.15 19.29 -22.96
N ILE A 437 2.20 19.21 -23.79
CA ILE A 437 3.60 19.22 -23.34
C ILE A 437 4.29 20.47 -23.91
N PRO A 438 4.79 21.41 -23.07
CA PRO A 438 5.35 22.67 -23.54
C PRO A 438 6.64 22.46 -24.35
N GLU A 439 6.81 23.26 -25.40
CA GLU A 439 7.99 23.24 -26.26
C GLU A 439 9.19 23.87 -25.55
N THR A 440 10.19 23.05 -25.28
CA THR A 440 11.53 23.43 -24.82
C THR A 440 12.53 22.47 -25.47
N GLU A 441 13.78 22.88 -25.65
CA GLU A 441 14.77 22.07 -26.36
C GLU A 441 15.02 20.71 -25.66
N ASN A 442 14.98 20.68 -24.32
CA ASN A 442 15.03 19.44 -23.53
C ASN A 442 13.72 18.63 -23.58
N SER A 443 12.55 19.26 -23.69
CA SER A 443 11.28 18.53 -23.79
C SER A 443 11.08 17.90 -25.18
N LEU A 444 11.68 18.39 -26.27
CA LEU A 444 11.53 17.82 -27.62
C LEU A 444 11.84 16.30 -27.70
N ASN A 445 12.90 15.85 -27.04
CA ASN A 445 13.22 14.42 -26.96
C ASN A 445 12.25 13.64 -26.04
N ALA A 446 11.76 14.27 -24.98
CA ALA A 446 10.74 13.69 -24.10
C ALA A 446 9.37 13.60 -24.78
N LEU A 447 8.95 14.61 -25.54
CA LEU A 447 7.79 14.67 -26.42
C LEU A 447 7.80 13.51 -27.40
N LYS A 448 8.91 13.34 -28.14
CA LYS A 448 9.09 12.24 -29.09
C LYS A 448 8.97 10.86 -28.41
N LEU A 449 9.58 10.70 -27.23
CA LEU A 449 9.51 9.47 -26.43
C LEU A 449 8.10 9.18 -25.90
N LEU A 450 7.41 10.19 -25.37
CA LEU A 450 6.05 10.09 -24.83
C LEU A 450 5.03 9.85 -25.94
N ARG A 451 5.18 10.48 -27.11
CA ARG A 451 4.35 10.27 -28.29
C ARG A 451 4.54 8.88 -28.89
N ASP A 452 5.79 8.43 -29.07
CA ASP A 452 6.10 7.07 -29.53
C ASP A 452 5.49 6.01 -28.59
N LYS A 453 5.60 6.24 -27.26
CA LYS A 453 4.99 5.38 -26.24
C LYS A 453 3.46 5.40 -26.31
N ALA A 454 2.83 6.57 -26.32
CA ALA A 454 1.36 6.72 -26.33
C ALA A 454 0.71 6.10 -27.58
N VAL A 455 1.37 6.15 -28.73
CA VAL A 455 0.95 5.43 -29.94
C VAL A 455 1.06 3.91 -29.74
N GLY A 456 2.15 3.42 -29.12
CA GLY A 456 2.31 1.99 -28.79
C GLY A 456 1.27 1.48 -27.79
N ASP A 457 1.04 2.22 -26.71
CA ASP A 457 0.03 1.92 -25.68
C ASP A 457 -1.39 1.92 -26.30
N SER A 458 -1.71 2.91 -27.15
CA SER A 458 -2.99 2.95 -27.88
C SER A 458 -3.17 1.76 -28.81
N PHE A 459 -2.15 1.44 -29.62
CA PHE A 459 -2.18 0.29 -30.53
C PHE A 459 -2.39 -1.02 -29.78
N PHE A 460 -1.75 -1.19 -28.62
CA PHE A 460 -1.91 -2.38 -27.79
C PHE A 460 -3.34 -2.51 -27.24
N VAL A 461 -3.96 -1.42 -26.75
CA VAL A 461 -5.36 -1.46 -26.29
C VAL A 461 -6.33 -1.69 -27.46
N THR A 462 -6.07 -1.14 -28.66
CA THR A 462 -6.82 -1.45 -29.88
C THR A 462 -6.74 -2.94 -30.23
N MET A 463 -5.54 -3.52 -30.20
CA MET A 463 -5.32 -4.95 -30.45
C MET A 463 -6.05 -5.83 -29.42
N VAL A 464 -6.04 -5.42 -28.15
CA VAL A 464 -6.71 -6.08 -27.02
C VAL A 464 -8.23 -6.15 -27.19
N PHE A 465 -8.88 -5.09 -27.70
CA PHE A 465 -10.32 -5.09 -27.97
C PHE A 465 -10.70 -5.60 -29.38
N SER A 466 -9.73 -5.84 -30.26
CA SER A 466 -10.01 -6.26 -31.65
C SER A 466 -10.85 -7.54 -31.79
N PRO A 467 -10.76 -8.57 -30.91
CA PRO A 467 -11.63 -9.74 -30.99
C PRO A 467 -13.13 -9.41 -30.82
N LEU A 468 -13.46 -8.40 -29.99
CA LEU A 468 -14.84 -7.92 -29.84
C LEU A 468 -15.31 -7.12 -31.06
N PHE A 469 -14.47 -6.23 -31.61
CA PHE A 469 -14.80 -5.53 -32.85
C PHE A 469 -15.01 -6.49 -34.02
N PHE A 470 -14.14 -7.49 -34.18
CA PHE A 470 -14.28 -8.55 -35.16
C PHE A 470 -15.58 -9.35 -34.97
N LYS A 471 -15.96 -9.66 -33.72
CA LYS A 471 -17.23 -10.32 -33.40
C LYS A 471 -18.45 -9.45 -33.71
N ALA A 472 -18.44 -8.16 -33.38
CA ALA A 472 -19.51 -7.25 -33.77
C ALA A 472 -19.66 -7.16 -35.30
N GLY A 473 -18.54 -7.09 -36.03
CA GLY A 473 -18.52 -7.17 -37.50
C GLY A 473 -19.10 -8.47 -38.04
N LEU A 474 -18.81 -9.64 -37.44
CA LEU A 474 -19.42 -10.91 -37.84
C LEU A 474 -20.94 -10.96 -37.61
N ASP A 475 -21.43 -10.34 -36.53
CA ASP A 475 -22.86 -10.24 -36.23
C ASP A 475 -23.58 -9.17 -37.08
N SER A 476 -22.86 -8.23 -37.70
CA SER A 476 -23.40 -7.22 -38.64
C SER A 476 -23.88 -7.81 -39.98
N PHE A 477 -23.33 -8.95 -40.42
CA PHE A 477 -23.63 -9.52 -41.74
C PHE A 477 -24.73 -10.59 -41.71
N ASP A 478 -25.50 -10.70 -42.79
CA ASP A 478 -26.50 -11.76 -42.93
C ASP A 478 -25.95 -12.98 -43.67
N GLU A 479 -25.72 -12.85 -44.97
CA GLU A 479 -25.25 -13.95 -45.82
C GLU A 479 -23.97 -14.61 -45.31
N ASN A 480 -23.92 -15.94 -45.44
CA ASN A 480 -22.67 -16.68 -45.26
C ASN A 480 -21.60 -16.21 -46.25
N LYS A 481 -21.96 -15.79 -47.47
CA LYS A 481 -21.02 -15.19 -48.44
C LYS A 481 -20.41 -13.88 -47.92
N ALA A 482 -21.22 -12.99 -47.34
CA ALA A 482 -20.73 -11.74 -46.74
C ALA A 482 -19.84 -12.00 -45.51
N LYS A 483 -20.22 -12.95 -44.65
CA LYS A 483 -19.38 -13.39 -43.51
C LYS A 483 -18.06 -14.01 -43.96
N ILE A 484 -18.08 -14.90 -44.96
CA ILE A 484 -16.87 -15.50 -45.53
C ILE A 484 -15.99 -14.41 -46.15
N ARG A 485 -16.54 -13.44 -46.89
CA ARG A 485 -15.76 -12.27 -47.39
C ARG A 485 -15.13 -11.48 -46.24
N TYR A 486 -15.88 -11.17 -45.18
CA TYR A 486 -15.34 -10.46 -44.00
C TYR A 486 -14.24 -11.27 -43.29
N LEU A 487 -14.44 -12.57 -43.09
CA LEU A 487 -13.46 -13.50 -42.54
C LEU A 487 -12.19 -13.55 -43.42
N SER A 488 -12.34 -13.62 -44.74
CA SER A 488 -11.22 -13.64 -45.69
C SER A 488 -10.45 -12.32 -45.71
N VAL A 489 -11.14 -11.16 -45.66
CA VAL A 489 -10.51 -9.84 -45.61
C VAL A 489 -9.78 -9.63 -44.28
N MET A 490 -10.42 -9.90 -43.15
CA MET A 490 -9.79 -9.79 -41.82
C MET A 490 -8.66 -10.81 -41.63
N GLY A 491 -8.83 -12.03 -42.18
CA GLY A 491 -7.79 -13.05 -42.25
C GLY A 491 -6.60 -12.59 -43.09
N ALA A 492 -6.83 -12.04 -44.28
CA ALA A 492 -5.79 -11.48 -45.13
C ALA A 492 -5.08 -10.29 -44.48
N ILE A 493 -5.79 -9.40 -43.78
CA ILE A 493 -5.20 -8.29 -42.99
C ILE A 493 -4.33 -8.84 -41.85
N GLY A 494 -4.81 -9.85 -41.11
CA GLY A 494 -4.04 -10.50 -40.05
C GLY A 494 -2.79 -11.21 -40.57
N ILE A 495 -2.92 -11.96 -41.67
CA ILE A 495 -1.83 -12.64 -42.35
C ILE A 495 -0.82 -11.61 -42.91
N ALA A 496 -1.28 -10.53 -43.54
CA ALA A 496 -0.41 -9.45 -44.03
C ALA A 496 0.34 -8.74 -42.88
N ALA A 497 -0.31 -8.52 -41.73
CA ALA A 497 0.32 -7.97 -40.54
C ALA A 497 1.39 -8.91 -39.93
N LEU A 498 1.25 -10.23 -40.11
CA LEU A 498 2.21 -11.24 -39.65
C LEU A 498 3.34 -11.53 -40.66
N ILE A 499 3.05 -11.51 -41.96
CA ILE A 499 3.98 -11.90 -43.03
C ILE A 499 4.81 -10.72 -43.53
N LEU A 500 4.20 -9.55 -43.79
CA LEU A 500 4.91 -8.45 -44.47
C LEU A 500 6.11 -7.98 -43.63
N PRO A 501 7.35 -8.09 -44.14
CA PRO A 501 8.53 -7.74 -43.36
C PRO A 501 8.53 -6.29 -42.83
N PRO A 502 8.04 -5.26 -43.57
CA PRO A 502 7.99 -3.90 -43.04
C PRO A 502 7.07 -3.75 -41.82
N SER A 503 5.85 -4.29 -41.85
CA SER A 503 4.90 -4.18 -40.73
C SER A 503 5.36 -5.04 -39.55
N ARG A 504 5.84 -6.26 -39.79
CA ARG A 504 6.41 -7.12 -38.74
C ARG A 504 7.65 -6.50 -38.11
N HIS A 505 8.55 -5.91 -38.90
CA HIS A 505 9.74 -5.22 -38.40
C HIS A 505 9.38 -3.93 -37.66
N LEU A 506 8.47 -3.10 -38.18
CA LEU A 506 7.99 -1.91 -37.48
C LEU A 506 7.29 -2.26 -36.17
N PHE A 507 6.43 -3.28 -36.15
CA PHE A 507 5.79 -3.79 -34.94
C PHE A 507 6.83 -4.30 -33.93
N ILE A 508 7.75 -5.19 -34.33
CA ILE A 508 8.82 -5.69 -33.45
C ILE A 508 9.74 -4.55 -32.98
N LYS A 509 10.00 -3.52 -33.80
CA LYS A 509 10.80 -2.34 -33.45
C LYS A 509 10.05 -1.42 -32.48
N GLN A 510 8.74 -1.22 -32.65
CA GLN A 510 7.88 -0.48 -31.72
C GLN A 510 7.72 -1.23 -30.39
N VAL A 511 7.49 -2.54 -30.41
CA VAL A 511 7.39 -3.38 -29.20
C VAL A 511 8.74 -3.43 -28.48
N LYS A 512 9.87 -3.67 -29.17
CA LYS A 512 11.21 -3.63 -28.55
C LYS A 512 11.55 -2.24 -28.00
N LYS A 513 11.13 -1.15 -28.67
CA LYS A 513 11.18 0.22 -28.13
C LYS A 513 10.34 0.33 -26.85
N ALA A 514 9.05 0.01 -26.91
CA ALA A 514 8.11 0.14 -25.81
C ALA A 514 8.54 -0.69 -24.59
N VAL A 515 9.05 -1.91 -24.78
CA VAL A 515 9.62 -2.76 -23.72
C VAL A 515 10.96 -2.22 -23.20
N LYS A 516 11.81 -1.63 -24.05
CA LYS A 516 13.04 -0.94 -23.59
C LYS A 516 12.72 0.32 -22.78
N TYR A 517 11.71 1.09 -23.20
CA TYR A 517 11.26 2.29 -22.51
C TYR A 517 10.46 1.95 -21.24
N GLU A 518 9.69 0.86 -21.23
CA GLU A 518 9.16 0.22 -20.02
C GLU A 518 10.31 -0.08 -19.05
N LYS A 519 11.36 -0.80 -19.48
CA LYS A 519 12.55 -1.05 -18.64
C LYS A 519 13.41 0.19 -18.33
N LEU A 520 12.99 1.38 -18.74
CA LEU A 520 13.55 2.67 -18.31
C LEU A 520 12.61 3.44 -17.36
N PHE A 521 11.30 3.30 -17.50
CA PHE A 521 10.28 3.97 -16.67
C PHE A 521 9.78 3.13 -15.48
N ASP A 522 9.83 1.80 -15.59
CA ASP A 522 9.68 0.80 -14.53
C ASP A 522 10.71 -0.33 -14.76
N PRO A 523 12.01 -0.10 -14.45
CA PRO A 523 13.07 -1.09 -14.64
C PRO A 523 12.96 -2.30 -13.71
N VAL A 524 12.14 -2.19 -12.64
CA VAL A 524 12.29 -2.98 -11.41
C VAL A 524 11.08 -3.85 -11.14
N HIS A 525 9.88 -3.29 -11.13
CA HIS A 525 8.74 -3.92 -10.47
C HIS A 525 8.16 -5.10 -11.28
N GLY A 526 8.33 -5.11 -12.61
CA GLY A 526 7.92 -6.23 -13.46
C GLY A 526 8.63 -7.54 -13.12
N GLU A 527 9.97 -7.52 -13.00
CA GLU A 527 10.73 -8.71 -12.59
C GLU A 527 10.61 -8.99 -11.09
N ALA A 528 10.43 -7.95 -10.26
CA ALA A 528 10.21 -8.12 -8.83
C ALA A 528 8.89 -8.87 -8.53
N ARG A 529 7.82 -8.69 -9.32
CA ARG A 529 6.54 -9.42 -9.12
C ARG A 529 6.69 -10.94 -9.21
N PHE A 530 7.31 -11.48 -10.26
CA PHE A 530 7.52 -12.93 -10.38
C PHE A 530 8.35 -13.50 -9.22
N LYS A 531 9.32 -12.71 -8.74
CA LYS A 531 10.16 -13.09 -7.61
C LYS A 531 9.38 -13.02 -6.28
N LEU A 532 8.58 -11.98 -6.07
CA LEU A 532 7.63 -11.83 -4.97
C LEU A 532 6.61 -12.99 -4.93
N TRP A 533 6.13 -13.46 -6.08
CA TRP A 533 5.26 -14.63 -6.15
C TRP A 533 5.99 -15.90 -5.70
N LYS A 534 7.20 -16.15 -6.22
CA LYS A 534 8.04 -17.29 -5.81
C LYS A 534 8.32 -17.28 -4.31
N ASP A 535 8.62 -16.11 -3.75
CA ASP A 535 8.90 -15.92 -2.33
C ASP A 535 7.62 -15.97 -1.47
N THR A 536 6.42 -15.80 -2.07
CA THR A 536 5.12 -15.98 -1.39
C THR A 536 4.75 -17.45 -1.21
N LEU A 537 5.19 -18.35 -2.10
CA LEU A 537 4.84 -19.78 -2.06
C LEU A 537 5.27 -20.49 -0.75
N PRO A 538 6.45 -20.22 -0.15
CA PRO A 538 6.79 -20.69 1.20
C PRO A 538 5.83 -20.24 2.29
N MET A 539 5.32 -18.99 2.24
CA MET A 539 4.34 -18.49 3.20
C MET A 539 3.00 -19.21 3.04
N VAL A 540 2.54 -19.36 1.79
CA VAL A 540 1.37 -20.16 1.42
C VAL A 540 1.50 -21.58 1.98
N ASN A 541 2.62 -22.27 1.75
CA ASN A 541 2.80 -23.65 2.22
C ASN A 541 2.73 -23.76 3.75
N LYS A 542 3.34 -22.83 4.48
CA LYS A 542 3.33 -22.80 5.95
C LYS A 542 1.94 -22.51 6.54
N HIS A 543 1.14 -21.67 5.89
CA HIS A 543 -0.15 -21.19 6.40
C HIS A 543 -1.38 -21.70 5.61
N LYS A 544 -1.20 -22.76 4.82
CA LYS A 544 -2.11 -23.20 3.72
C LYS A 544 -3.60 -23.38 4.03
N LEU A 545 -4.01 -23.62 5.27
CA LEU A 545 -5.41 -23.90 5.62
C LEU A 545 -6.23 -22.63 5.91
N ILE A 546 -5.69 -21.75 6.76
CA ILE A 546 -6.36 -20.56 7.34
C ILE A 546 -5.73 -19.23 6.90
N GLY A 547 -4.54 -19.28 6.31
CA GLY A 547 -3.73 -18.11 5.98
C GLY A 547 -3.05 -17.49 7.20
N VAL A 548 -2.54 -16.27 7.02
CA VAL A 548 -1.93 -15.45 8.09
C VAL A 548 -2.91 -14.43 8.72
N GLY A 549 -4.07 -14.23 8.09
CA GLY A 549 -5.03 -13.15 8.36
C GLY A 549 -5.09 -12.14 7.20
N ARG A 550 -6.28 -11.76 6.74
CA ARG A 550 -6.52 -10.67 5.78
C ARG A 550 -5.79 -9.40 6.24
N GLU A 551 -5.21 -8.66 5.28
CA GLU A 551 -4.40 -7.44 5.48
C GLU A 551 -3.08 -7.62 6.25
N THR A 552 -2.72 -8.82 6.74
CA THR A 552 -1.48 -9.05 7.52
C THR A 552 -0.26 -9.47 6.68
N PHE A 553 -0.42 -9.67 5.36
CA PHE A 553 0.66 -10.10 4.44
C PHE A 553 1.96 -9.32 4.67
N ARG A 554 1.86 -8.01 4.88
CA ARG A 554 3.02 -7.12 5.09
C ARG A 554 3.95 -7.59 6.20
N VAL A 555 3.40 -8.02 7.34
CA VAL A 555 4.19 -8.43 8.51
C VAL A 555 4.66 -9.87 8.32
N ASN A 556 3.80 -10.74 7.82
CA ASN A 556 4.09 -12.17 7.71
C ASN A 556 4.97 -12.56 6.52
N PHE A 557 5.07 -11.72 5.48
CA PHE A 557 5.90 -11.99 4.29
C PHE A 557 7.39 -11.79 4.54
N LEU A 558 7.78 -10.92 5.47
CA LEU A 558 9.18 -10.54 5.70
C LEU A 558 10.14 -11.74 5.92
N PRO A 559 9.80 -12.77 6.74
CA PRO A 559 10.63 -13.97 6.90
C PRO A 559 10.79 -14.84 5.65
N PHE A 560 10.10 -14.53 4.55
CA PHE A 560 10.16 -15.23 3.27
C PHE A 560 10.73 -14.38 2.14
N LYS A 561 10.91 -13.06 2.31
CA LYS A 561 11.54 -12.18 1.31
C LYS A 561 13.00 -12.62 1.11
N THR A 562 13.33 -13.17 -0.05
CA THR A 562 14.71 -13.61 -0.32
C THR A 562 15.64 -12.44 -0.62
N TYR A 563 16.93 -12.67 -0.43
CA TYR A 563 17.99 -11.69 -0.72
C TYR A 563 17.95 -11.16 -2.17
N GLU A 564 17.62 -12.00 -3.15
CA GLU A 564 17.46 -11.55 -4.55
C GLU A 564 16.31 -10.54 -4.70
N LEU A 565 15.18 -10.73 -4.00
CA LEU A 565 14.07 -9.77 -3.99
C LEU A 565 14.42 -8.51 -3.18
N ALA A 566 15.29 -8.62 -2.18
CA ALA A 566 15.83 -7.48 -1.43
C ALA A 566 16.86 -6.66 -2.23
N ILE A 567 17.63 -7.28 -3.15
CA ILE A 567 18.48 -6.56 -4.11
C ILE A 567 17.62 -5.87 -5.16
N LYS A 568 16.65 -6.58 -5.77
CA LYS A 568 15.81 -5.99 -6.84
C LYS A 568 14.96 -4.82 -6.32
N ASP A 569 14.38 -4.94 -5.13
CA ASP A 569 13.52 -3.89 -4.56
C ASP A 569 13.93 -3.56 -3.10
N PRO A 570 15.03 -2.79 -2.92
CA PRO A 570 15.64 -2.53 -1.63
C PRO A 570 14.81 -1.57 -0.78
N GLY A 571 14.62 -1.91 0.50
CA GLY A 571 13.78 -1.11 1.42
C GLY A 571 12.26 -1.19 1.16
N VAL A 572 11.82 -1.91 0.13
CA VAL A 572 10.39 -2.16 -0.11
C VAL A 572 9.89 -3.34 0.71
N ASN A 573 8.91 -3.04 1.56
CA ASN A 573 8.16 -4.00 2.37
C ASN A 573 6.75 -4.15 1.77
N TYR A 574 6.54 -5.24 1.01
CA TYR A 574 5.34 -5.49 0.21
C TYR A 574 4.11 -5.78 1.08
N ARG A 575 2.96 -5.19 0.71
CA ARG A 575 1.69 -5.36 1.44
C ARG A 575 0.77 -6.44 0.85
N SER A 576 1.22 -7.04 -0.24
CA SER A 576 0.51 -7.98 -1.11
C SER A 576 1.53 -8.60 -2.06
N SER A 577 1.26 -9.81 -2.52
CA SER A 577 1.99 -10.48 -3.61
C SER A 577 1.80 -9.81 -4.97
N HIS A 578 0.86 -8.87 -5.12
CA HIS A 578 0.40 -8.33 -6.41
C HIS A 578 -0.14 -9.43 -7.34
N ASN A 579 -0.89 -10.37 -6.76
CA ASN A 579 -1.70 -11.37 -7.44
C ASN A 579 -2.81 -11.77 -6.45
N ILE A 580 -4.08 -11.52 -6.78
CA ILE A 580 -5.14 -11.66 -5.78
C ILE A 580 -5.33 -13.12 -5.33
N TYR A 581 -5.04 -14.07 -6.21
CA TYR A 581 -5.16 -15.51 -5.93
C TYR A 581 -4.11 -15.97 -4.92
N LEU A 582 -2.86 -15.53 -5.08
CA LEU A 582 -1.80 -15.74 -4.09
C LEU A 582 -2.10 -15.00 -2.78
N ASP A 583 -2.66 -13.79 -2.83
CA ASP A 583 -3.09 -13.04 -1.64
C ASP A 583 -4.19 -13.77 -0.86
N TYR A 584 -5.22 -14.31 -1.53
CA TYR A 584 -6.28 -15.09 -0.88
C TYR A 584 -5.72 -16.36 -0.23
N ILE A 585 -4.90 -17.15 -0.94
CA ILE A 585 -4.32 -18.38 -0.37
C ILE A 585 -3.33 -18.03 0.78
N ALA A 586 -2.57 -16.95 0.68
CA ALA A 586 -1.62 -16.56 1.71
C ALA A 586 -2.29 -15.96 2.97
N MET A 587 -3.26 -15.06 2.79
CA MET A 587 -3.90 -14.33 3.89
C MET A 587 -5.12 -15.05 4.47
N GLU A 588 -5.87 -15.80 3.66
CA GLU A 588 -7.09 -16.50 4.06
C GLU A 588 -7.03 -18.02 3.89
N GLY A 589 -5.91 -18.57 3.41
CA GLY A 589 -5.75 -20.00 3.21
C GLY A 589 -6.58 -20.56 2.06
N LEU A 590 -6.51 -21.88 1.90
CA LEU A 590 -7.25 -22.62 0.90
C LEU A 590 -8.78 -22.46 1.08
N GLY A 591 -9.27 -22.30 2.31
CA GLY A 591 -10.69 -22.06 2.58
C GLY A 591 -11.20 -20.77 1.96
N GLY A 592 -10.54 -19.63 2.25
CA GLY A 592 -10.92 -18.33 1.70
C GLY A 592 -10.76 -18.26 0.19
N PHE A 593 -9.69 -18.86 -0.34
CA PHE A 593 -9.48 -18.98 -1.79
C PHE A 593 -10.60 -19.77 -2.48
N ILE A 594 -11.00 -20.95 -1.97
CA ILE A 594 -12.10 -21.74 -2.54
C ILE A 594 -13.42 -20.97 -2.48
N ILE A 595 -13.69 -20.26 -1.38
CA ILE A 595 -14.91 -19.45 -1.21
C ILE A 595 -14.93 -18.27 -2.19
N TYR A 596 -13.82 -17.54 -2.34
CA TYR A 596 -13.68 -16.44 -3.30
C TYR A 596 -13.81 -16.91 -4.76
N MET A 597 -13.15 -18.02 -5.13
CA MET A 597 -13.27 -18.59 -6.47
C MET A 597 -14.68 -19.13 -6.73
N GLY A 598 -15.32 -19.76 -5.74
CA GLY A 598 -16.71 -20.21 -5.81
C GLY A 598 -17.70 -19.04 -5.96
N LEU A 599 -17.44 -17.89 -5.33
CA LEU A 599 -18.23 -16.67 -5.50
C LEU A 599 -18.17 -16.16 -6.95
N LEU A 600 -16.97 -16.08 -7.54
CA LEU A 600 -16.79 -15.65 -8.93
C LEU A 600 -17.37 -16.67 -9.93
N PHE A 601 -17.07 -17.96 -9.75
CA PHE A 601 -17.57 -19.00 -10.67
C PHE A 601 -19.07 -19.21 -10.57
N SER A 602 -19.69 -19.09 -9.38
CA SER A 602 -21.16 -19.17 -9.28
C SER A 602 -21.86 -18.00 -9.99
N ALA A 603 -21.28 -16.80 -9.95
CA ALA A 603 -21.74 -15.65 -10.74
C ALA A 603 -21.58 -15.87 -12.27
N LEU A 604 -20.44 -16.40 -12.71
CA LEU A 604 -20.18 -16.73 -14.12
C LEU A 604 -21.09 -17.85 -14.64
N LEU A 605 -21.29 -18.92 -13.87
CA LEU A 605 -22.20 -20.04 -14.19
C LEU A 605 -23.64 -19.57 -14.27
N LEU A 606 -24.08 -18.67 -13.37
CA LEU A 606 -25.39 -18.04 -13.43
C LEU A 606 -25.61 -17.26 -14.72
N ALA A 607 -24.65 -16.41 -15.09
CA ALA A 607 -24.69 -15.69 -16.36
C ALA A 607 -24.77 -16.66 -17.56
N ALA A 608 -23.89 -17.66 -17.61
CA ALA A 608 -23.86 -18.66 -18.69
C ALA A 608 -25.17 -19.46 -18.81
N MET A 609 -25.80 -19.83 -17.69
CA MET A 609 -27.12 -20.48 -17.67
C MET A 609 -28.24 -19.57 -18.17
N VAL A 610 -28.15 -18.26 -17.94
CA VAL A 610 -29.14 -17.28 -18.44
C VAL A 610 -29.04 -17.06 -19.95
N LEU A 611 -27.86 -17.18 -20.56
CA LEU A 611 -27.71 -17.03 -22.01
C LEU A 611 -28.55 -18.02 -22.83
N LYS A 612 -28.87 -19.19 -22.25
CA LYS A 612 -29.73 -20.22 -22.86
C LYS A 612 -31.24 -19.92 -22.76
N ARG A 613 -31.67 -18.94 -21.95
CA ARG A 613 -33.10 -18.64 -21.70
C ARG A 613 -33.67 -17.70 -22.78
N ARG A 614 -35.00 -17.65 -22.96
CA ARG A 614 -35.62 -16.81 -24.01
C ARG A 614 -35.48 -15.30 -23.76
N ALA A 615 -35.64 -14.85 -22.52
CA ALA A 615 -35.78 -13.42 -22.17
C ALA A 615 -34.54 -12.56 -22.46
N GLN A 616 -34.59 -11.74 -23.52
CA GLN A 616 -33.43 -11.04 -24.05
C GLN A 616 -32.80 -10.00 -23.10
N LYS A 617 -33.61 -9.25 -22.31
CA LYS A 617 -33.10 -8.35 -21.25
C LYS A 617 -32.12 -9.08 -20.30
N TRP A 618 -32.42 -10.32 -19.93
CA TRP A 618 -31.57 -11.10 -19.03
C TRP A 618 -30.26 -11.55 -19.69
N LYS A 619 -30.26 -11.89 -21.00
CA LYS A 619 -29.02 -12.16 -21.74
C LYS A 619 -28.08 -10.96 -21.78
N THR A 620 -28.62 -9.76 -22.00
CA THR A 620 -27.87 -8.50 -21.96
C THR A 620 -27.13 -8.35 -20.62
N ILE A 621 -27.84 -8.55 -19.50
CA ILE A 621 -27.23 -8.41 -18.17
C ILE A 621 -26.20 -9.54 -17.93
N ALA A 622 -26.48 -10.77 -18.38
CA ALA A 622 -25.56 -11.90 -18.30
C ALA A 622 -24.25 -11.67 -19.07
N TYR A 623 -24.30 -11.13 -20.30
CA TYR A 623 -23.08 -10.76 -21.03
C TYR A 623 -22.26 -9.69 -20.30
N ALA A 624 -22.91 -8.65 -19.74
CA ALA A 624 -22.23 -7.59 -19.00
C ALA A 624 -21.52 -8.13 -17.74
N VAL A 625 -22.21 -8.97 -16.96
CA VAL A 625 -21.64 -9.70 -15.80
C VAL A 625 -20.47 -10.57 -16.23
N MET A 626 -20.66 -11.41 -17.26
CA MET A 626 -19.67 -12.42 -17.65
C MET A 626 -18.37 -11.79 -18.18
N LEU A 627 -18.47 -10.85 -19.12
CA LEU A 627 -17.27 -10.23 -19.72
C LEU A 627 -16.49 -9.38 -18.71
N SER A 628 -17.19 -8.64 -17.84
CA SER A 628 -16.53 -7.81 -16.82
C SER A 628 -15.86 -8.65 -15.71
N LEU A 629 -16.48 -9.74 -15.24
CA LEU A 629 -15.87 -10.63 -14.26
C LEU A 629 -14.65 -11.37 -14.85
N ILE A 630 -14.71 -11.82 -16.11
CA ILE A 630 -13.54 -12.40 -16.81
C ILE A 630 -12.42 -11.36 -16.93
N ALA A 631 -12.75 -10.10 -17.22
CA ALA A 631 -11.76 -9.02 -17.33
C ALA A 631 -11.08 -8.74 -15.98
N TYR A 632 -11.87 -8.63 -14.90
CA TYR A 632 -11.40 -8.50 -13.53
C TYR A 632 -10.49 -9.66 -13.11
N MET A 633 -10.87 -10.91 -13.43
CA MET A 633 -10.06 -12.09 -13.13
C MET A 633 -8.71 -12.07 -13.87
N GLY A 634 -8.73 -11.78 -15.17
CA GLY A 634 -7.49 -11.63 -15.96
C GLY A 634 -6.58 -10.50 -15.47
N HIS A 635 -7.15 -9.41 -14.95
CA HIS A 635 -6.40 -8.29 -14.38
C HIS A 635 -5.77 -8.62 -13.03
N THR A 636 -6.53 -9.24 -12.13
CA THR A 636 -6.12 -9.57 -10.75
C THR A 636 -5.10 -10.72 -10.65
N LEU A 637 -4.77 -11.38 -11.76
CA LEU A 637 -3.52 -12.14 -11.90
C LEU A 637 -2.26 -11.30 -11.60
N THR A 638 -2.33 -9.97 -11.75
CA THR A 638 -1.17 -9.06 -11.65
C THR A 638 -1.31 -7.96 -10.60
N ILE A 639 -2.39 -7.98 -9.80
CA ILE A 639 -2.65 -7.01 -8.73
C ILE A 639 -3.58 -7.57 -7.64
N TYR A 640 -3.80 -6.77 -6.59
CA TYR A 640 -4.74 -6.99 -5.51
C TYR A 640 -5.88 -5.96 -5.51
N ASP A 641 -6.89 -6.16 -4.67
CA ASP A 641 -8.07 -5.30 -4.60
C ASP A 641 -8.00 -4.12 -3.61
N VAL A 642 -8.82 -3.10 -3.88
CA VAL A 642 -9.09 -1.92 -3.03
C VAL A 642 -10.60 -1.63 -2.97
N LEU A 643 -11.04 -0.63 -2.19
CA LEU A 643 -12.47 -0.37 -1.97
C LEU A 643 -13.29 -0.20 -3.27
N PRO A 644 -12.87 0.61 -4.27
CA PRO A 644 -13.59 0.72 -5.54
C PRO A 644 -13.76 -0.62 -6.27
N THR A 645 -12.71 -1.44 -6.29
CA THR A 645 -12.69 -2.66 -7.11
C THR A 645 -13.50 -3.77 -6.46
N MET A 646 -13.42 -3.95 -5.13
CA MET A 646 -14.35 -4.85 -4.42
C MET A 646 -15.79 -4.36 -4.49
N ALA A 647 -16.04 -3.04 -4.46
CA ALA A 647 -17.40 -2.52 -4.64
C ALA A 647 -17.99 -2.95 -5.99
N PHE A 648 -17.25 -2.78 -7.11
CA PHE A 648 -17.68 -3.29 -8.41
C PHE A 648 -17.89 -4.81 -8.41
N VAL A 649 -16.94 -5.59 -7.88
CA VAL A 649 -17.03 -7.06 -7.85
C VAL A 649 -18.29 -7.53 -7.11
N PHE A 650 -18.50 -7.08 -5.87
CA PHE A 650 -19.66 -7.49 -5.07
C PHE A 650 -20.98 -6.95 -5.65
N PHE A 651 -20.97 -5.78 -6.29
CA PHE A 651 -22.14 -5.26 -7.01
C PHE A 651 -22.50 -6.13 -8.23
N VAL A 652 -21.52 -6.48 -9.07
CA VAL A 652 -21.71 -7.32 -10.27
C VAL A 652 -22.06 -8.77 -9.89
N VAL A 653 -21.45 -9.31 -8.85
CA VAL A 653 -21.83 -10.59 -8.23
C VAL A 653 -23.25 -10.53 -7.68
N GLY A 654 -23.68 -9.41 -7.06
CA GLY A 654 -25.06 -9.19 -6.64
C GLY A 654 -26.06 -9.20 -7.82
N ILE A 655 -25.69 -8.55 -8.94
CA ILE A 655 -26.47 -8.61 -10.20
C ILE A 655 -26.56 -10.06 -10.70
N ALA A 656 -25.45 -10.81 -10.66
CA ALA A 656 -25.42 -12.21 -11.06
C ALA A 656 -26.29 -13.09 -10.17
N GLY A 657 -26.23 -12.93 -8.84
CA GLY A 657 -27.05 -13.67 -7.89
C GLY A 657 -28.55 -13.47 -8.13
N ALA A 658 -28.97 -12.28 -8.55
CA ALA A 658 -30.37 -12.02 -8.91
C ALA A 658 -30.88 -12.82 -10.12
N MET A 659 -29.98 -13.42 -10.91
CA MET A 659 -30.31 -14.17 -12.12
C MET A 659 -30.80 -15.61 -11.90
N TRP A 660 -30.68 -16.17 -10.69
CA TRP A 660 -30.97 -17.59 -10.42
C TRP A 660 -32.34 -18.06 -10.97
N LYS A 661 -33.39 -17.25 -10.78
CA LYS A 661 -34.75 -17.46 -11.33
C LYS A 661 -35.13 -16.47 -12.46
N ALA A 662 -34.16 -15.95 -13.20
CA ALA A 662 -34.39 -15.03 -14.31
C ALA A 662 -35.14 -15.70 -15.48
N GLY A 663 -36.45 -15.50 -15.59
CA GLY A 663 -37.25 -16.11 -16.67
C GLY A 663 -37.49 -17.61 -16.45
N GLU A 664 -37.71 -18.02 -15.21
CA GLU A 664 -38.90 -18.84 -14.98
C GLU A 664 -40.10 -17.94 -15.32
N GLU A 665 -41.07 -18.43 -16.10
CA GLU A 665 -42.34 -17.73 -16.22
C GLU A 665 -43.03 -17.75 -14.86
N ILE A 666 -43.50 -16.58 -14.44
CA ILE A 666 -44.37 -16.48 -13.27
C ILE A 666 -45.75 -16.59 -13.87
N ASP A 667 -46.41 -17.73 -13.63
CA ASP A 667 -47.81 -17.93 -14.01
C ASP A 667 -48.65 -16.73 -13.53
N GLY A 668 -49.61 -16.32 -14.36
CA GLY A 668 -50.10 -14.92 -14.39
C GLY A 668 -50.76 -14.41 -13.11
N ASP A 669 -51.06 -15.28 -12.16
CA ASP A 669 -51.82 -14.98 -10.96
C ASP A 669 -50.94 -14.46 -9.81
N GLU A 670 -51.34 -13.29 -9.31
CA GLU A 670 -50.85 -12.66 -8.08
C GLU A 670 -49.33 -12.70 -7.84
N VAL A 671 -48.59 -11.91 -8.62
CA VAL A 671 -47.58 -11.04 -7.99
C VAL A 671 -48.31 -9.94 -7.22
N SER A 672 -49.00 -10.35 -6.14
CA SER A 672 -49.53 -9.43 -5.14
C SER A 672 -48.38 -8.52 -4.70
N GLU A 673 -48.51 -7.20 -4.86
CA GLU A 673 -47.49 -6.30 -4.33
C GLU A 673 -47.38 -6.56 -2.83
N VAL A 674 -46.20 -7.01 -2.37
CA VAL A 674 -45.96 -7.37 -0.96
C VAL A 674 -46.40 -6.19 -0.12
N ASP A 675 -47.51 -6.32 0.61
CA ASP A 675 -48.18 -5.14 1.14
C ASP A 675 -47.43 -4.61 2.36
N LEU A 676 -46.55 -3.64 2.13
CA LEU A 676 -45.66 -3.05 3.12
C LEU A 676 -46.39 -2.24 4.22
N ARG A 677 -47.74 -2.26 4.26
CA ARG A 677 -48.58 -1.39 5.09
C ARG A 677 -48.46 -1.65 6.60
N PRO A 678 -48.07 -2.85 7.06
CA PRO A 678 -47.58 -3.02 8.43
C PRO A 678 -46.16 -3.60 8.45
N TRP A 679 -45.16 -2.75 8.20
CA TRP A 679 -43.93 -2.83 9.01
C TRP A 679 -44.32 -2.58 10.46
N SER A 680 -44.76 -3.63 11.17
CA SER A 680 -45.16 -3.50 12.57
C SER A 680 -44.03 -2.89 13.40
N LEU A 681 -44.36 -2.14 14.46
CA LEU A 681 -43.37 -1.43 15.28
C LEU A 681 -42.22 -2.35 15.78
N LYS A 682 -42.48 -3.66 15.92
CA LYS A 682 -41.48 -4.69 16.24
C LYS A 682 -40.33 -4.74 15.23
N TYR A 683 -40.64 -4.70 13.92
CA TYR A 683 -39.64 -4.74 12.86
C TYR A 683 -38.94 -3.40 12.64
N ALA A 684 -39.68 -2.29 12.78
CA ALA A 684 -39.09 -0.95 12.82
C ALA A 684 -38.10 -0.82 14.00
N GLY A 685 -38.46 -1.30 15.18
CA GLY A 685 -37.59 -1.33 16.37
C GLY A 685 -36.30 -2.11 16.14
N ALA A 686 -36.39 -3.33 15.57
CA ALA A 686 -35.20 -4.12 15.24
C ALA A 686 -34.28 -3.39 14.23
N ALA A 687 -34.84 -2.81 13.17
CA ALA A 687 -34.09 -2.02 12.19
C ALA A 687 -33.42 -0.78 12.83
N SER A 688 -34.13 -0.08 13.72
CA SER A 688 -33.60 1.06 14.48
C SER A 688 -32.49 0.66 15.45
N VAL A 689 -32.55 -0.51 16.08
CA VAL A 689 -31.48 -1.02 16.96
C VAL A 689 -30.21 -1.33 16.16
N PHE A 690 -30.31 -1.98 14.99
CA PHE A 690 -29.14 -2.18 14.11
C PHE A 690 -28.61 -0.86 13.56
N GLY A 691 -29.49 0.08 13.21
CA GLY A 691 -29.12 1.46 12.86
C GLY A 691 -28.39 2.19 13.99
N LEU A 692 -28.82 2.00 15.25
CA LEU A 692 -28.19 2.58 16.43
C LEU A 692 -26.82 1.97 16.73
N PHE A 693 -26.65 0.64 16.65
CA PHE A 693 -25.33 0.03 16.81
C PHE A 693 -24.33 0.49 15.74
N ALA A 694 -24.79 0.64 14.49
CA ALA A 694 -23.99 1.22 13.42
C ALA A 694 -23.71 2.71 13.62
N LEU A 695 -24.67 3.47 14.15
CA LEU A 695 -24.50 4.88 14.52
C LEU A 695 -23.46 5.02 15.64
N VAL A 696 -23.49 4.19 16.68
CA VAL A 696 -22.48 4.17 17.74
C VAL A 696 -21.10 3.82 17.15
N GLY A 697 -21.03 2.81 16.27
CA GLY A 697 -19.81 2.49 15.52
C GLY A 697 -19.30 3.68 14.68
N MET A 698 -20.20 4.39 14.01
CA MET A 698 -19.87 5.58 13.21
C MET A 698 -19.43 6.75 14.09
N VAL A 699 -20.11 7.05 15.20
CA VAL A 699 -19.79 8.15 16.12
C VAL A 699 -18.48 7.91 16.85
N ILE A 700 -18.10 6.65 17.11
CA ILE A 700 -16.77 6.29 17.65
C ILE A 700 -15.69 6.38 16.56
N THR A 701 -15.97 5.94 15.34
CA THR A 701 -14.95 5.90 14.27
C THR A 701 -14.76 7.23 13.53
N LEU A 702 -15.78 8.09 13.42
CA LEU A 702 -15.69 9.33 12.65
C LEU A 702 -14.68 10.33 13.26
N PRO A 703 -14.66 10.61 14.59
CA PRO A 703 -13.65 11.48 15.19
C PRO A 703 -12.24 10.89 15.05
N TYR A 704 -12.10 9.57 15.25
CA TYR A 704 -10.84 8.84 15.08
C TYR A 704 -10.32 8.96 13.63
N VAL A 705 -11.19 8.78 12.64
CA VAL A 705 -10.84 8.85 11.21
C VAL A 705 -10.56 10.29 10.77
N TYR A 706 -11.35 11.27 11.21
CA TYR A 706 -11.13 12.69 10.95
C TYR A 706 -9.79 13.16 11.51
N SER A 707 -9.47 12.79 12.75
CA SER A 707 -8.23 13.21 13.41
C SER A 707 -6.99 12.51 12.85
N HIS A 708 -7.10 11.26 12.36
CA HIS A 708 -6.06 10.66 11.49
C HIS A 708 -5.87 11.48 10.21
N HIS A 709 -6.96 11.88 9.56
CA HIS A 709 -6.90 12.66 8.32
C HIS A 709 -6.23 14.04 8.56
N VAL A 710 -6.56 14.73 9.65
CA VAL A 710 -5.86 15.96 10.07
C VAL A 710 -4.37 15.69 10.29
N ALA A 711 -4.01 14.66 11.05
CA ALA A 711 -2.61 14.32 11.31
C ALA A 711 -1.85 13.85 10.04
N ASP A 712 -2.54 13.34 9.02
CA ASP A 712 -1.96 13.02 7.70
C ASP A 712 -1.81 14.25 6.81
N TYR A 713 -2.73 15.22 6.87
CA TYR A 713 -2.59 16.51 6.19
C TYR A 713 -1.43 17.33 6.78
N LEU A 714 -1.29 17.37 8.10
CA LEU A 714 -0.15 18.00 8.78
C LEU A 714 1.17 17.31 8.41
N ASN A 715 1.23 15.97 8.44
CA ASN A 715 2.39 15.20 7.99
C ASN A 715 2.73 15.43 6.51
N THR A 716 1.71 15.56 5.66
CA THR A 716 1.88 15.84 4.24
C THR A 716 2.54 17.20 4.01
N LYS A 717 2.08 18.25 4.70
CA LYS A 717 2.70 19.57 4.62
C LYS A 717 4.14 19.57 5.19
N ASN A 718 4.36 18.84 6.27
CA ASN A 718 5.68 18.61 6.87
C ASN A 718 6.63 17.91 5.87
N LEU A 719 6.16 16.87 5.16
CA LEU A 719 6.93 16.18 4.11
C LEU A 719 7.23 17.06 2.88
N LYS A 720 6.33 17.98 2.50
CA LYS A 720 6.61 18.97 1.44
C LYS A 720 7.75 19.89 1.87
N ASN A 721 7.69 20.45 3.08
CA ASN A 721 8.75 21.29 3.62
C ASN A 721 10.07 20.50 3.80
N GLN A 722 10.00 19.22 4.20
CA GLN A 722 11.17 18.32 4.25
C GLN A 722 11.80 18.11 2.87
N ALA A 723 11.01 18.02 1.79
CA ALA A 723 11.52 17.86 0.43
C ALA A 723 12.24 19.13 -0.06
N GLU A 724 11.68 20.31 0.20
CA GLU A 724 12.30 21.60 -0.10
C GLU A 724 13.62 21.78 0.67
N ILE A 725 13.66 21.40 1.97
CA ILE A 725 14.88 21.42 2.78
C ILE A 725 15.91 20.38 2.30
N LYS A 726 15.48 19.19 1.85
CA LYS A 726 16.38 18.19 1.24
C LYS A 726 17.00 18.70 -0.06
N GLN A 727 16.25 19.46 -0.87
CA GLN A 727 16.78 20.11 -2.07
C GLN A 727 17.85 21.15 -1.71
N PHE A 728 17.59 22.02 -0.73
CA PHE A 728 18.58 22.97 -0.22
C PHE A 728 19.85 22.28 0.33
N LEU A 729 19.69 21.23 1.14
CA LEU A 729 20.79 20.42 1.66
C LEU A 729 21.58 19.71 0.55
N GLY A 730 20.92 19.27 -0.52
CA GLY A 730 21.56 18.73 -1.72
C GLY A 730 22.53 19.73 -2.34
N THR A 731 22.03 20.91 -2.71
CA THR A 731 22.86 22.00 -3.27
C THR A 731 23.96 22.43 -2.30
N LEU A 732 23.66 22.57 -1.00
CA LEU A 732 24.64 22.93 0.01
C LEU A 732 25.77 21.88 0.15
N ASN A 733 25.45 20.60 0.01
CA ASN A 733 26.44 19.52 0.06
C ASN A 733 27.25 19.41 -1.24
N GLU A 734 26.68 19.75 -2.41
CA GLU A 734 27.47 19.93 -3.64
C GLU A 734 28.44 21.11 -3.54
N LEU A 735 28.02 22.22 -2.90
CA LEU A 735 28.90 23.35 -2.62
C LEU A 735 30.03 22.96 -1.64
N ARG A 736 29.70 22.31 -0.51
CA ARG A 736 30.72 21.77 0.43
C ARG A 736 31.69 20.81 -0.27
N LYS A 737 31.21 19.96 -1.18
CA LYS A 737 32.08 19.05 -1.95
C LYS A 737 33.08 19.81 -2.83
N LYS A 738 32.66 20.90 -3.49
CA LYS A 738 33.55 21.77 -4.29
C LYS A 738 34.55 22.53 -3.41
N GLU A 739 34.12 22.97 -2.23
CA GLU A 739 34.98 23.59 -1.22
C GLU A 739 36.13 22.66 -0.82
N THR A 740 35.81 21.42 -0.43
CA THR A 740 36.80 20.38 -0.13
C THR A 740 37.61 19.92 -1.35
N GLU A 741 37.09 20.09 -2.56
CA GLU A 741 37.85 19.88 -3.80
C GLU A 741 38.92 20.97 -4.00
N PHE A 742 38.61 22.25 -3.72
CA PHE A 742 39.61 23.32 -3.71
C PHE A 742 40.68 23.11 -2.63
N GLU A 743 40.29 22.74 -1.41
CA GLU A 743 41.22 22.39 -0.31
C GLU A 743 42.14 21.22 -0.71
N ASN A 744 41.59 20.18 -1.35
CA ASN A 744 42.37 19.07 -1.89
C ASN A 744 43.34 19.49 -3.00
N ILE A 745 42.95 20.43 -3.87
CA ILE A 745 43.81 20.95 -4.94
C ILE A 745 44.96 21.77 -4.34
N GLU A 746 44.66 22.60 -3.34
CA GLU A 746 45.63 23.44 -2.62
C GLU A 746 46.69 22.58 -1.88
N GLN A 747 46.24 21.60 -1.08
CA GLN A 747 47.14 20.65 -0.41
C GLN A 747 48.01 19.86 -1.41
N ARG A 748 47.44 19.47 -2.56
CA ARG A 748 48.18 18.78 -3.62
C ARG A 748 49.15 19.70 -4.36
N LEU A 749 48.86 20.99 -4.47
CA LEU A 749 49.75 21.99 -5.05
C LEU A 749 51.01 22.09 -4.19
N THR A 750 50.85 22.25 -2.88
CA THR A 750 51.95 22.24 -1.90
C THR A 750 52.80 20.97 -1.98
N LEU A 751 52.16 19.79 -2.08
CA LEU A 751 52.89 18.52 -2.24
C LEU A 751 53.65 18.43 -3.58
N TYR A 752 53.11 18.98 -4.66
CA TYR A 752 53.78 19.00 -5.97
C TYR A 752 54.96 19.99 -6.00
N GLU A 753 54.82 21.15 -5.35
CA GLU A 753 55.89 22.13 -5.15
C GLU A 753 57.01 21.57 -4.26
N ALA A 754 56.67 20.77 -3.24
CA ALA A 754 57.62 19.96 -2.45
C ALA A 754 58.24 18.77 -3.22
N GLY A 755 58.38 18.88 -4.56
CA GLY A 755 59.06 17.93 -5.43
C GLY A 755 58.27 16.66 -5.80
N ASN A 756 57.10 16.40 -5.21
CA ASN A 756 56.38 15.14 -5.40
C ASN A 756 55.56 15.12 -6.71
N ARG A 757 56.24 15.00 -7.85
CA ARG A 757 55.67 15.09 -9.22
C ARG A 757 54.92 13.82 -9.67
N HIS A 758 54.17 13.18 -8.78
CA HIS A 758 53.50 11.90 -9.05
C HIS A 758 52.50 11.99 -10.23
N PRO A 759 52.49 11.05 -11.21
CA PRO A 759 51.66 11.16 -12.42
C PRO A 759 50.14 11.29 -12.19
N ALA A 760 49.63 10.87 -11.03
CA ALA A 760 48.24 11.10 -10.67
C ALA A 760 47.92 12.58 -10.42
N LEU A 761 48.86 13.36 -9.88
CA LEU A 761 48.68 14.80 -9.64
C LEU A 761 48.66 15.57 -10.97
N VAL A 762 49.56 15.21 -11.90
CA VAL A 762 49.57 15.71 -13.29
C VAL A 762 48.19 15.55 -13.95
N LYS A 763 47.57 14.36 -13.85
CA LYS A 763 46.23 14.14 -14.41
C LYS A 763 45.13 14.98 -13.73
N VAL A 764 45.23 15.19 -12.42
CA VAL A 764 44.27 16.02 -11.66
C VAL A 764 44.38 17.50 -12.07
N PHE A 765 45.58 18.06 -12.09
CA PHE A 765 45.77 19.47 -12.47
C PHE A 765 45.47 19.72 -13.94
N ALA A 766 45.87 18.83 -14.86
CA ALA A 766 45.52 18.93 -16.27
C ALA A 766 44.00 18.91 -16.49
N GLY A 767 43.28 18.01 -15.79
CA GLY A 767 41.82 17.93 -15.84
C GLY A 767 41.13 19.19 -15.32
N PHE A 768 41.61 19.76 -14.21
CA PHE A 768 41.10 21.02 -13.65
C PHE A 768 41.34 22.21 -14.58
N LEU A 769 42.52 22.30 -15.20
CA LEU A 769 42.89 23.31 -16.19
C LEU A 769 42.29 23.06 -17.59
N ARG A 770 41.59 21.94 -17.80
CA ARG A 770 41.02 21.48 -19.09
C ARG A 770 42.05 21.31 -20.22
N ILE A 771 43.30 20.99 -19.89
CA ILE A 771 44.38 20.72 -20.85
C ILE A 771 44.75 19.24 -20.88
N SER A 772 45.54 18.83 -21.88
CA SER A 772 46.00 17.43 -21.93
C SER A 772 47.08 17.17 -20.86
N PRO A 773 47.17 15.95 -20.27
CA PRO A 773 48.24 15.62 -19.33
C PRO A 773 49.65 15.76 -19.92
N GLY A 774 49.82 15.49 -21.22
CA GLY A 774 51.10 15.66 -21.92
C GLY A 774 51.48 17.13 -22.12
N GLU A 775 50.50 18.02 -22.34
CA GLU A 775 50.71 19.47 -22.38
C GLU A 775 51.13 20.01 -21.00
N PHE A 776 50.46 19.58 -19.93
CA PHE A 776 50.87 19.90 -18.56
C PHE A 776 52.31 19.43 -18.29
N GLN A 777 52.69 18.23 -18.77
CA GLN A 777 54.04 17.69 -18.61
C GLN A 777 55.12 18.44 -19.41
N LYS A 778 54.78 19.13 -20.50
CA LYS A 778 55.75 19.94 -21.26
C LYS A 778 56.19 21.19 -20.48
N ASN A 779 55.26 21.86 -19.80
CA ASN A 779 55.54 23.12 -19.09
C ASN A 779 54.94 23.16 -17.66
N PRO A 780 55.25 22.20 -16.77
CA PRO A 780 54.55 22.03 -15.51
C PRO A 780 54.67 23.24 -14.58
N ALA A 781 55.82 23.93 -14.56
CA ALA A 781 56.01 25.15 -13.78
C ALA A 781 55.03 26.27 -14.19
N VAL A 782 54.81 26.45 -15.51
CA VAL A 782 53.89 27.47 -16.04
C VAL A 782 52.45 27.15 -15.66
N TYR A 783 52.03 25.88 -15.75
CA TYR A 783 50.66 25.48 -15.41
C TYR A 783 50.41 25.44 -13.89
N VAL A 784 51.41 25.07 -13.08
CA VAL A 784 51.38 25.21 -11.62
C VAL A 784 51.28 26.67 -11.20
N GLN A 785 52.07 27.58 -11.78
CA GLN A 785 51.98 29.01 -11.46
C GLN A 785 50.64 29.62 -11.91
N LYS A 786 50.12 29.25 -13.09
CA LYS A 786 48.78 29.65 -13.54
C LYS A 786 47.70 29.17 -12.56
N LEU A 787 47.79 27.92 -12.10
CA LEU A 787 46.86 27.36 -11.11
C LEU A 787 46.99 28.06 -9.75
N ARG A 788 48.22 28.33 -9.27
CA ARG A 788 48.52 29.07 -8.04
C ARG A 788 47.93 30.48 -8.06
N ASN A 789 48.04 31.19 -9.19
CA ASN A 789 47.49 32.54 -9.36
C ASN A 789 45.95 32.52 -9.48
N SER A 790 45.38 31.48 -10.11
CA SER A 790 43.92 31.36 -10.33
C SER A 790 43.16 30.80 -9.14
N LEU A 791 43.76 29.93 -8.32
CA LEU A 791 43.07 29.21 -7.24
C LEU A 791 42.49 30.15 -6.17
N PRO A 792 43.16 31.22 -5.69
CA PRO A 792 42.55 32.20 -4.79
C PRO A 792 41.35 32.92 -5.41
N ILE A 793 41.43 33.28 -6.70
CA ILE A 793 40.34 33.95 -7.43
C ILE A 793 39.14 33.02 -7.56
N LEU A 794 39.36 31.75 -7.89
CA LEU A 794 38.33 30.72 -7.97
C LEU A 794 37.71 30.42 -6.60
N LYS A 795 38.52 30.30 -5.53
CA LYS A 795 38.04 30.15 -4.15
C LYS A 795 37.19 31.35 -3.70
N ASN A 796 37.60 32.59 -4.01
CA ASN A 796 36.84 33.80 -3.67
C ASN A 796 35.52 33.90 -4.44
N ASN A 797 35.55 33.70 -5.77
CA ASN A 797 34.33 33.68 -6.59
C ASN A 797 33.36 32.57 -6.16
N PHE A 798 33.88 31.40 -5.79
CA PHE A 798 33.10 30.31 -5.25
C PHE A 798 32.53 30.63 -3.85
N ALA A 799 33.31 31.23 -2.95
CA ALA A 799 32.84 31.66 -1.64
C ALA A 799 31.72 32.71 -1.77
N LYS A 800 31.85 33.65 -2.71
CA LYS A 800 30.79 34.62 -3.05
C LYS A 800 29.55 33.92 -3.62
N GLN A 801 29.70 32.93 -4.51
CA GLN A 801 28.57 32.13 -5.01
C GLN A 801 27.86 31.35 -3.88
N LYS A 802 28.63 30.69 -3.01
CA LYS A 802 28.13 29.96 -1.83
C LYS A 802 27.41 30.89 -0.87
N SER A 803 27.98 32.05 -0.56
CA SER A 803 27.38 33.08 0.30
C SER A 803 26.05 33.60 -0.29
N ASN A 804 26.04 33.96 -1.57
CA ASN A 804 24.83 34.44 -2.26
C ASN A 804 23.73 33.38 -2.29
N PHE A 805 24.06 32.10 -2.54
CA PHE A 805 23.10 30.99 -2.47
C PHE A 805 22.54 30.80 -1.05
N ILE A 806 23.41 30.85 -0.04
CA ILE A 806 23.04 30.72 1.38
C ILE A 806 22.10 31.87 1.77
N ALA A 807 22.45 33.13 1.49
CA ALA A 807 21.65 34.30 1.81
C ALA A 807 20.27 34.29 1.10
N SER A 808 20.25 34.12 -0.23
CA SER A 808 19.00 34.12 -1.02
C SER A 808 18.05 32.94 -0.73
N SER A 809 18.55 31.90 -0.05
CA SER A 809 17.76 30.76 0.42
C SER A 809 17.39 30.84 1.91
N MET A 810 18.08 31.66 2.70
CA MET A 810 18.07 31.58 4.17
C MET A 810 16.68 31.74 4.75
N ASP A 811 15.99 32.84 4.42
CA ASP A 811 14.68 33.16 4.97
C ASP A 811 13.62 32.13 4.56
N LYS A 812 13.72 31.62 3.32
CA LYS A 812 12.82 30.59 2.79
C LYS A 812 13.00 29.27 3.54
N VAL A 813 14.24 28.86 3.84
CA VAL A 813 14.52 27.66 4.65
C VAL A 813 14.13 27.88 6.11
N SER A 814 14.43 29.05 6.68
CA SER A 814 14.09 29.45 8.05
C SER A 814 12.58 29.39 8.33
N LEU A 815 11.76 30.00 7.45
CA LEU A 815 10.29 29.92 7.51
C LEU A 815 9.76 28.47 7.38
N LYS A 816 10.47 27.62 6.64
CA LYS A 816 10.13 26.20 6.49
C LYS A 816 10.49 25.37 7.73
N VAL A 817 11.57 25.72 8.42
CA VAL A 817 11.95 25.13 9.73
C VAL A 817 10.90 25.46 10.79
N ASP A 818 10.52 26.73 10.93
CA ASP A 818 9.45 27.17 11.83
C ASP A 818 8.15 26.41 11.57
N GLU A 819 7.74 26.32 10.30
CA GLU A 819 6.52 25.60 9.96
C GLU A 819 6.64 24.09 10.22
N MET A 820 7.78 23.46 9.96
CA MET A 820 7.98 22.05 10.31
C MET A 820 7.88 21.82 11.83
N PHE A 821 8.49 22.69 12.65
CA PHE A 821 8.30 22.66 14.11
C PHE A 821 6.82 22.78 14.49
N ARG A 822 6.14 23.85 14.07
CA ARG A 822 4.74 24.12 14.40
C ARG A 822 3.78 23.01 13.96
N LEU A 823 4.02 22.40 12.79
CA LEU A 823 3.26 21.25 12.30
C LEU A 823 3.53 20.00 13.15
N ALA A 824 4.80 19.75 13.48
CA ALA A 824 5.22 18.58 14.25
C ALA A 824 4.78 18.65 15.73
N GLU A 825 4.84 19.83 16.35
CA GLU A 825 4.29 20.12 17.68
C GLU A 825 2.78 19.86 17.68
N LYS A 826 2.03 20.38 16.70
CA LYS A 826 0.59 20.10 16.55
C LYS A 826 0.29 18.61 16.36
N ILE A 827 1.13 17.86 15.65
CA ILE A 827 1.02 16.39 15.53
C ILE A 827 1.30 15.67 16.86
N MET A 828 2.12 16.24 17.76
CA MET A 828 2.45 15.66 19.07
C MET A 828 1.49 16.04 20.21
N ILE A 829 0.66 17.08 20.01
CA ILE A 829 -0.31 17.59 20.99
C ILE A 829 -1.73 17.21 20.57
N ASP A 830 -2.18 17.67 19.40
CA ASP A 830 -3.56 17.49 18.90
C ASP A 830 -3.76 16.16 18.16
N GLY A 831 -2.66 15.52 17.73
CA GLY A 831 -2.72 14.27 17.00
C GLY A 831 -3.32 13.14 17.86
N PRO A 832 -4.17 12.26 17.29
CA PRO A 832 -4.51 11.00 17.94
C PRO A 832 -3.24 10.29 18.36
N SER A 833 -3.29 9.63 19.53
CA SER A 833 -2.15 8.97 20.17
C SER A 833 -1.62 7.76 19.37
N MET A 834 -1.07 8.05 18.20
CA MET A 834 -0.72 7.14 17.12
C MET A 834 0.74 7.35 16.79
N GLY A 835 1.56 6.40 17.22
CA GLY A 835 3.01 6.48 17.06
C GLY A 835 3.42 6.69 15.59
N TYR A 836 2.62 6.22 14.64
CA TYR A 836 2.87 6.44 13.21
C TYR A 836 2.99 7.93 12.82
N HIS A 837 2.23 8.84 13.43
CA HIS A 837 2.26 10.26 13.03
C HIS A 837 3.43 11.00 13.68
N SER A 838 3.67 10.81 14.98
CA SER A 838 4.86 11.34 15.68
C SER A 838 6.17 10.80 15.06
N TYR A 839 6.15 9.54 14.61
CA TYR A 839 7.23 8.91 13.85
C TYR A 839 7.57 9.63 12.53
N ILE A 840 6.57 10.01 11.71
CA ILE A 840 6.83 10.79 10.49
C ILE A 840 7.38 12.16 10.88
N ALA A 841 6.79 12.82 11.87
CA ALA A 841 7.23 14.14 12.32
C ALA A 841 8.70 14.13 12.76
N GLY A 842 9.09 13.23 13.66
CA GLY A 842 10.48 13.07 14.11
C GLY A 842 11.46 12.76 12.96
N HIS A 843 11.08 11.87 12.04
CA HIS A 843 11.91 11.60 10.86
C HIS A 843 11.97 12.78 9.86
N GLY A 844 10.92 13.60 9.79
CA GLY A 844 10.89 14.89 9.12
C GLY A 844 12.04 15.79 9.59
N MET A 845 12.05 16.01 10.89
CA MET A 845 12.94 16.94 11.61
C MET A 845 14.41 16.51 11.65
N GLN A 846 14.74 15.22 11.45
CA GLN A 846 16.14 14.76 11.55
C GLN A 846 17.10 15.42 10.53
N ASN A 847 16.61 15.91 9.38
CA ASN A 847 17.48 16.63 8.43
C ASN A 847 17.90 18.02 8.94
N LEU A 848 17.13 18.63 9.85
CA LEU A 848 17.36 20.00 10.32
C LEU A 848 18.68 20.13 11.10
N ILE A 849 19.16 19.02 11.67
CA ILE A 849 20.48 18.90 12.32
C ILE A 849 21.63 19.30 11.36
N GLN A 850 21.47 19.07 10.05
CA GLN A 850 22.50 19.37 9.04
C GLN A 850 22.49 20.84 8.56
N LEU A 851 21.52 21.64 9.00
CA LEU A 851 21.36 23.03 8.58
C LEU A 851 22.33 23.98 9.33
N PRO A 852 22.86 25.03 8.64
CA PRO A 852 23.55 26.13 9.29
C PRO A 852 22.75 26.73 10.44
N SER A 853 23.42 27.28 11.45
CA SER A 853 22.78 27.93 12.61
C SER A 853 21.75 28.99 12.21
N ALA A 854 22.11 29.87 11.26
CA ALA A 854 21.21 30.89 10.71
C ALA A 854 19.91 30.31 10.11
N ALA A 855 19.96 29.12 9.50
CA ALA A 855 18.81 28.48 8.87
C ALA A 855 17.86 27.82 9.89
N ARG A 856 18.25 27.75 11.17
CA ARG A 856 17.47 27.13 12.26
C ARG A 856 16.71 28.13 13.13
N LYS A 857 16.82 29.44 12.85
CA LYS A 857 16.03 30.52 13.48
C LYS A 857 15.90 30.39 15.00
N ASN A 858 17.05 30.50 15.68
CA ASN A 858 17.22 30.37 17.14
C ASN A 858 16.95 28.95 17.71
N LYS A 859 16.46 27.98 16.93
CA LYS A 859 16.37 26.58 17.38
C LYS A 859 17.76 25.94 17.44
N THR A 860 18.16 25.56 18.64
CA THR A 860 19.46 24.90 18.88
C THR A 860 19.45 23.47 18.32
N VAL A 861 20.63 22.84 18.21
CA VAL A 861 20.69 21.46 17.69
C VAL A 861 20.08 20.49 18.71
N GLU A 862 20.28 20.81 19.99
CA GLU A 862 19.72 20.19 21.18
C GLU A 862 18.19 20.17 21.12
N GLN A 863 17.55 21.32 20.90
CA GLN A 863 16.08 21.43 20.79
C GLN A 863 15.54 20.62 19.60
N ILE A 864 16.27 20.56 18.48
CA ILE A 864 15.91 19.69 17.34
C ILE A 864 16.03 18.21 17.73
N LEU A 865 17.11 17.82 18.42
CA LEU A 865 17.40 16.45 18.81
C LEU A 865 16.43 15.93 19.87
N GLU A 866 16.18 16.72 20.92
CA GLU A 866 15.21 16.43 21.97
C GLU A 866 13.81 16.24 21.36
N PHE A 867 13.40 17.15 20.47
CA PHE A 867 12.15 17.02 19.71
C PHE A 867 12.12 15.71 18.90
N VAL A 868 13.17 15.43 18.13
CA VAL A 868 13.28 14.22 17.29
C VAL A 868 13.24 12.94 18.14
N VAL A 869 13.87 12.93 19.30
CA VAL A 869 13.84 11.82 20.27
C VAL A 869 12.44 11.65 20.86
N ASN A 870 11.85 12.69 21.45
CA ASN A 870 10.51 12.66 22.06
C ASN A 870 9.43 12.22 21.05
N ALA A 871 9.47 12.79 19.83
CA ALA A 871 8.60 12.39 18.72
C ALA A 871 8.79 10.92 18.31
N SER A 872 10.02 10.39 18.39
CA SER A 872 10.33 8.99 18.09
C SER A 872 9.95 8.03 19.22
N GLU A 873 10.08 8.44 20.49
CA GLU A 873 9.67 7.64 21.66
C GLU A 873 8.15 7.50 21.74
N LYS A 874 7.42 8.62 21.62
CA LYS A 874 5.96 8.61 21.35
C LYS A 874 5.66 7.80 20.09
N GLY A 875 6.51 7.97 19.07
CA GLY A 875 6.44 7.32 17.77
C GLY A 875 6.53 5.80 17.79
N VAL A 876 7.17 5.22 18.80
CA VAL A 876 7.35 3.77 18.99
C VAL A 876 6.17 3.14 19.72
N LYS A 877 5.73 3.72 20.84
CA LYS A 877 4.79 3.08 21.79
C LYS A 877 3.44 2.67 21.19
N ARG A 878 3.04 3.25 20.05
CA ARG A 878 1.74 3.01 19.38
C ARG A 878 1.87 2.97 17.85
N ASN A 879 2.92 2.36 17.31
CA ASN A 879 3.13 2.25 15.85
C ASN A 879 2.58 0.94 15.26
N THR A 880 1.86 1.02 14.13
CA THR A 880 1.51 -0.17 13.32
C THR A 880 2.67 -0.65 12.44
N ASN A 881 3.78 0.08 12.42
CA ASN A 881 5.09 -0.35 11.95
C ASN A 881 6.10 -0.20 13.10
N PRO A 882 6.20 -1.17 14.03
CA PRO A 882 7.17 -1.12 15.10
C PRO A 882 8.61 -1.27 14.58
N GLU A 883 8.86 -2.06 13.52
CA GLU A 883 10.22 -2.33 13.00
C GLU A 883 10.91 -1.03 12.60
N SER A 884 10.21 -0.20 11.83
CA SER A 884 10.70 1.09 11.33
C SER A 884 10.69 2.16 12.42
N ALA A 885 9.78 2.08 13.40
CA ALA A 885 9.72 3.04 14.51
C ALA A 885 10.95 2.94 15.40
N TRP A 886 11.28 1.74 15.88
CA TRP A 886 12.47 1.47 16.68
C TRP A 886 13.77 1.81 15.91
N SER A 887 13.80 1.49 14.61
CA SER A 887 14.86 1.88 13.66
C SER A 887 15.12 3.40 13.61
N ARG A 888 14.06 4.23 13.63
CA ARG A 888 14.21 5.70 13.69
C ARG A 888 14.51 6.22 15.08
N LEU A 889 13.95 5.62 16.14
CA LEU A 889 14.29 5.97 17.52
C LEU A 889 15.79 5.74 17.80
N SER A 890 16.35 4.62 17.32
CA SER A 890 17.81 4.41 17.34
C SER A 890 18.57 5.49 16.57
N SER A 891 18.09 5.82 15.36
CA SER A 891 18.70 6.88 14.54
C SER A 891 18.65 8.25 15.23
N ALA A 892 17.59 8.54 16.01
CA ALA A 892 17.44 9.76 16.80
C ALA A 892 18.41 9.79 17.98
N TYR A 893 18.44 8.73 18.79
CA TYR A 893 19.37 8.60 19.91
C TYR A 893 20.84 8.63 19.45
N TYR A 894 21.21 7.99 18.33
CA TYR A 894 22.56 8.07 17.77
C TYR A 894 22.93 9.50 17.35
N SER A 895 22.00 10.25 16.74
CA SER A 895 22.22 11.67 16.45
C SER A 895 22.37 12.51 17.72
N ALA A 896 21.66 12.19 18.80
CA ALA A 896 21.81 12.87 20.09
C ALA A 896 23.15 12.57 20.76
N GLY A 897 23.58 11.30 20.75
CA GLY A 897 24.88 10.88 21.25
C GLY A 897 26.05 11.54 20.50
N ALA A 898 25.95 11.62 19.17
CA ALA A 898 26.97 12.26 18.33
C ALA A 898 27.09 13.78 18.61
N HIS A 899 25.97 14.42 18.93
CA HIS A 899 25.96 15.84 19.29
C HIS A 899 26.59 16.08 20.67
N GLU A 900 26.21 15.31 21.70
CA GLU A 900 26.83 15.43 23.02
C GLU A 900 28.32 15.06 23.01
N GLN A 901 28.73 14.07 22.20
CA GLN A 901 30.15 13.76 22.00
C GLN A 901 30.91 14.94 21.38
N SER A 902 30.29 15.69 20.45
CA SER A 902 30.92 16.86 19.82
C SER A 902 31.14 18.04 20.79
N LYS A 903 30.53 18.01 21.98
CA LYS A 903 30.77 18.96 23.09
C LYS A 903 31.82 18.47 24.11
N GLY A 904 32.33 17.24 23.97
CA GLY A 904 33.06 16.56 25.03
C GLY A 904 32.18 16.00 26.16
N ASN A 905 30.85 15.98 26.02
CA ASN A 905 29.94 15.39 27.02
C ASN A 905 29.84 13.87 26.83
N HIS A 906 30.96 13.18 27.01
CA HIS A 906 31.10 11.74 26.76
C HIS A 906 30.13 10.88 27.59
N LYS A 907 29.85 11.27 28.85
CA LYS A 907 28.91 10.57 29.74
C LYS A 907 27.47 10.61 29.22
N GLN A 908 26.98 11.77 28.76
CA GLN A 908 25.64 11.86 28.18
C GLN A 908 25.56 11.23 26.79
N ALA A 909 26.63 11.36 25.99
CA ALA A 909 26.73 10.71 24.69
C ALA A 909 26.57 9.18 24.81
N TRP A 910 27.27 8.57 25.77
CA TRP A 910 27.19 7.15 26.12
C TRP A 910 25.78 6.70 26.48
N ILE A 911 25.06 7.46 27.32
CA ILE A 911 23.66 7.18 27.68
C ILE A 911 22.77 7.16 26.42
N TYR A 912 22.97 8.10 25.50
CA TYR A 912 22.25 8.10 24.22
C TYR A 912 22.66 6.93 23.32
N TYR A 913 23.93 6.53 23.26
CA TYR A 913 24.33 5.37 22.46
C TYR A 913 23.81 4.04 22.99
N LYS A 914 23.78 3.81 24.32
CA LYS A 914 23.14 2.62 24.90
C LYS A 914 21.63 2.59 24.63
N LYS A 915 20.94 3.74 24.68
CA LYS A 915 19.55 3.87 24.20
C LYS A 915 19.41 3.59 22.70
N ALA A 916 20.36 4.04 21.87
CA ALA A 916 20.36 3.79 20.42
C ALA A 916 20.54 2.31 20.07
N LEU A 917 21.42 1.61 20.79
CA LEU A 917 21.68 0.19 20.64
C LEU A 917 20.47 -0.65 21.06
N HIS A 918 19.88 -0.35 22.22
CA HIS A 918 18.63 -1.00 22.66
C HIS A 918 17.47 -0.78 21.67
N ALA A 919 17.37 0.41 21.06
CA ALA A 919 16.39 0.66 20.01
C ALA A 919 16.68 -0.13 18.70
N ILE A 920 17.95 -0.43 18.37
CA ILE A 920 18.28 -1.39 17.31
C ILE A 920 17.93 -2.83 17.72
N GLU A 921 18.27 -3.25 18.95
CA GLU A 921 17.94 -4.58 19.50
C GLU A 921 16.43 -4.84 19.41
N LYS A 922 15.60 -3.87 19.82
CA LYS A 922 14.15 -3.94 19.64
C LYS A 922 13.74 -3.96 18.16
N SER A 923 14.33 -3.13 17.30
CA SER A 923 14.06 -3.17 15.84
C SER A 923 14.34 -4.55 15.23
N ILE A 924 15.46 -5.18 15.58
CA ILE A 924 15.87 -6.53 15.16
C ILE A 924 15.00 -7.63 15.81
N SER A 925 14.44 -7.39 17.00
CA SER A 925 13.49 -8.33 17.63
C SER A 925 12.18 -8.47 16.84
N PHE A 926 11.76 -7.43 16.10
CA PHE A 926 10.64 -7.52 15.15
C PHE A 926 11.03 -8.16 13.81
N ASP A 927 12.27 -8.01 13.35
CA ASP A 927 12.75 -8.63 12.11
C ASP A 927 14.22 -9.09 12.18
N ARG A 928 14.43 -10.40 12.09
CA ARG A 928 15.75 -11.05 12.15
C ARG A 928 16.55 -11.04 10.84
N TRP A 929 16.00 -10.55 9.72
CA TRP A 929 16.63 -10.68 8.39
C TRP A 929 16.65 -9.40 7.57
N TYR A 930 15.69 -8.49 7.75
CA TYR A 930 15.46 -7.37 6.82
C TYR A 930 16.49 -6.23 6.91
N TYR A 931 17.31 -6.16 7.97
CA TYR A 931 18.25 -5.07 8.19
C TYR A 931 19.66 -5.51 8.63
N ASP A 932 20.44 -6.10 7.72
CA ASP A 932 21.89 -6.18 7.90
C ASP A 932 22.54 -4.79 7.99
N THR A 933 21.93 -3.75 7.39
CA THR A 933 22.33 -2.34 7.61
C THR A 933 22.13 -1.86 9.06
N HIS A 934 21.24 -2.47 9.86
CA HIS A 934 21.11 -2.15 11.28
C HIS A 934 22.09 -2.93 12.14
N ARG A 935 22.45 -4.16 11.75
CA ARG A 935 23.60 -4.87 12.32
C ARG A 935 24.90 -4.13 12.06
N ILE A 936 25.12 -3.68 10.82
CA ILE A 936 26.28 -2.88 10.43
C ILE A 936 26.30 -1.54 11.19
N ARG A 937 25.13 -0.90 11.40
CA ARG A 937 25.03 0.28 12.27
C ARG A 937 25.34 -0.04 13.74
N ALA A 938 24.90 -1.17 14.28
CA ALA A 938 25.27 -1.60 15.63
C ALA A 938 26.78 -1.83 15.72
N ILE A 939 27.40 -2.50 14.74
CA ILE A 939 28.84 -2.70 14.65
C ILE A 939 29.58 -1.35 14.62
N PHE A 940 29.16 -0.38 13.79
CA PHE A 940 29.71 0.99 13.81
C PHE A 940 29.42 1.77 15.12
N MET A 941 28.41 1.38 15.91
CA MET A 941 28.14 1.89 17.26
C MET A 941 28.89 1.12 18.36
N ILE A 942 29.58 0.03 18.04
CA ILE A 942 30.45 -0.73 18.95
C ILE A 942 31.91 -0.32 18.70
N GLU A 943 32.34 -0.34 17.43
CA GLU A 943 33.66 0.07 16.91
C GLU A 943 34.10 1.45 17.44
N LYS A 944 33.16 2.38 17.59
CA LYS A 944 33.42 3.76 18.03
C LYS A 944 33.44 4.00 19.54
N PHE A 945 32.92 3.07 20.37
CA PHE A 945 32.41 3.45 21.70
C PHE A 945 32.72 2.52 22.86
N CYS A 946 33.20 1.31 22.62
CA CYS A 946 33.29 0.31 23.67
C CYS A 946 34.72 0.15 24.22
N ASP A 947 34.80 0.08 25.56
CA ASP A 947 35.76 -0.80 26.25
C ASP A 947 35.72 -2.18 25.57
N ALA A 948 36.89 -2.77 25.39
CA ALA A 948 37.12 -4.12 24.87
C ALA A 948 36.11 -5.17 25.36
N HIS A 949 35.75 -5.12 26.63
CA HIS A 949 34.88 -6.11 27.27
C HIS A 949 33.40 -5.93 26.92
N GLU A 950 32.89 -4.69 26.88
CA GLU A 950 31.54 -4.43 26.36
C GLU A 950 31.46 -4.62 24.84
N ALA A 951 32.54 -4.33 24.11
CA ALA A 951 32.64 -4.61 22.68
C ALA A 951 32.45 -6.11 22.43
N ASP A 952 33.16 -6.96 23.19
CA ASP A 952 33.06 -8.41 23.07
C ASP A 952 31.67 -8.92 23.47
N LEU A 953 31.08 -8.46 24.57
CA LEU A 953 29.75 -8.90 25.00
C LEU A 953 28.65 -8.60 23.97
N GLU A 954 28.72 -7.46 23.29
CA GLU A 954 27.79 -7.13 22.20
C GLU A 954 28.17 -7.79 20.87
N LEU A 955 29.45 -7.96 20.54
CA LEU A 955 29.88 -8.75 19.38
C LEU A 955 29.49 -10.23 19.54
N GLN A 956 29.58 -10.79 20.74
CA GLN A 956 29.02 -12.09 21.10
C GLN A 956 27.50 -12.11 21.01
N THR A 957 26.79 -11.01 21.29
CA THR A 957 25.33 -10.92 21.20
C THR A 957 24.85 -10.82 19.75
N VAL A 958 25.47 -9.97 18.94
CA VAL A 958 25.33 -9.93 17.47
C VAL A 958 25.69 -11.29 16.87
N SER A 959 26.76 -11.94 17.34
CA SER A 959 27.14 -13.30 16.95
C SER A 959 26.09 -14.34 17.34
N LYS A 960 25.53 -14.31 18.56
CA LYS A 960 24.41 -15.17 19.00
C LYS A 960 23.14 -14.93 18.17
N ILE A 961 22.85 -13.69 17.76
CA ILE A 961 21.74 -13.34 16.87
C ILE A 961 21.97 -13.90 15.45
N VAL A 962 23.19 -13.75 14.91
CA VAL A 962 23.57 -14.25 13.58
C VAL A 962 23.62 -15.78 13.56
N MET A 963 24.18 -16.42 14.59
CA MET A 963 24.22 -17.89 14.73
C MET A 963 22.85 -18.49 15.05
N GLY A 964 22.01 -17.79 15.81
CA GLY A 964 20.60 -18.17 16.03
C GLY A 964 19.76 -18.18 14.75
N SER A 965 20.24 -17.56 13.66
CA SER A 965 19.63 -17.67 12.33
C SER A 965 20.00 -18.97 11.60
N ARG A 966 21.16 -19.58 11.91
CA ARG A 966 21.71 -20.78 11.22
C ARG A 966 20.82 -22.02 11.33
N ASN A 967 20.04 -22.16 12.41
CA ASN A 967 19.26 -23.38 12.67
C ASN A 967 18.01 -23.54 11.78
N ASN A 968 17.62 -22.54 10.99
CA ASN A 968 16.62 -22.70 9.94
C ASN A 968 17.25 -23.35 8.69
N LYS A 969 16.81 -24.57 8.35
CA LYS A 969 17.35 -25.41 7.25
C LYS A 969 17.15 -24.88 5.81
N ALA A 970 16.85 -23.59 5.63
CA ALA A 970 16.69 -22.93 4.34
C ALA A 970 18.07 -22.66 3.69
N LYS A 971 18.67 -23.71 3.10
CA LYS A 971 19.99 -23.64 2.45
C LYS A 971 19.99 -22.65 1.27
N GLY A 972 20.98 -21.73 1.25
CA GLY A 972 21.38 -21.03 0.02
C GLY A 972 21.97 -19.63 0.23
N ASN A 973 23.23 -19.46 -0.15
CA ASN A 973 23.84 -18.21 -0.61
C ASN A 973 24.04 -17.03 0.37
N LEU A 974 23.73 -17.13 1.67
CA LEU A 974 24.04 -16.07 2.66
C LEU A 974 25.28 -16.33 3.55
N TYR A 975 25.99 -17.45 3.32
CA TYR A 975 26.96 -17.99 4.29
C TYR A 975 28.40 -17.44 4.19
N SER A 976 28.73 -16.58 3.21
CA SER A 976 30.13 -16.20 2.91
C SER A 976 30.80 -15.30 3.95
N PHE A 977 30.05 -14.42 4.62
CA PHE A 977 30.66 -13.37 5.47
C PHE A 977 30.39 -13.51 6.97
N ALA A 978 29.34 -14.21 7.40
CA ALA A 978 29.02 -14.37 8.82
C ALA A 978 30.16 -14.99 9.67
N PRO A 979 30.90 -16.03 9.22
CA PRO A 979 32.06 -16.55 9.95
C PRO A 979 33.22 -15.56 10.01
N LEU A 980 33.35 -14.68 9.01
CA LEU A 980 34.42 -13.69 8.94
C LEU A 980 34.11 -12.46 9.80
N TYR A 981 32.84 -12.04 9.91
CA TYR A 981 32.43 -11.04 10.88
C TYR A 981 32.70 -11.51 12.31
N LEU A 982 32.49 -12.80 12.63
CA LEU A 982 32.96 -13.38 13.89
C LEU A 982 34.50 -13.29 14.00
N LYS A 983 35.26 -13.64 12.96
CA LYS A 983 36.73 -13.60 13.01
C LYS A 983 37.25 -12.17 13.26
N LEU A 984 36.74 -11.17 12.54
CA LEU A 984 37.09 -9.76 12.73
C LEU A 984 36.64 -9.22 14.09
N ALA A 985 35.47 -9.64 14.57
CA ALA A 985 34.98 -9.32 15.90
C ALA A 985 35.92 -9.83 17.00
N ASN A 986 36.25 -11.13 16.97
CA ASN A 986 37.18 -11.74 17.93
C ASN A 986 38.56 -11.06 17.88
N ILE A 987 39.08 -10.74 16.69
CA ILE A 987 40.36 -10.00 16.56
C ILE A 987 40.25 -8.61 17.20
N TRP A 988 39.12 -7.91 17.05
CA TRP A 988 38.90 -6.60 17.68
C TRP A 988 38.79 -6.69 19.21
N THR A 989 38.09 -7.70 19.72
CA THR A 989 38.09 -8.08 21.15
C THR A 989 39.52 -8.30 21.65
N GLU A 990 40.27 -9.18 20.99
CA GLU A 990 41.64 -9.55 21.35
C GLU A 990 42.61 -8.34 21.31
N MET A 991 42.40 -7.40 20.38
CA MET A 991 43.13 -6.12 20.32
C MET A 991 42.82 -5.24 21.52
N ALA A 992 41.55 -4.97 21.77
CA ALA A 992 41.14 -4.00 22.76
C ALA A 992 41.44 -4.50 24.19
N GLN A 993 41.40 -5.81 24.44
CA GLN A 993 41.79 -6.42 25.73
C GLN A 993 43.32 -6.42 25.96
N SER A 994 44.13 -5.88 25.02
CA SER A 994 45.60 -5.92 25.06
C SER A 994 46.26 -4.55 25.28
N GLU A 995 45.77 -3.78 26.26
CA GLU A 995 46.25 -2.41 26.56
C GLU A 995 47.78 -2.30 26.83
N THR A 996 48.45 -3.40 27.17
CA THR A 996 49.81 -3.38 27.75
C THR A 996 50.97 -3.72 26.81
N LEU A 997 50.76 -4.21 25.57
CA LEU A 997 51.87 -4.64 24.68
C LEU A 997 51.67 -4.28 23.19
N PRO A 998 52.45 -3.32 22.64
CA PRO A 998 52.39 -2.93 21.23
C PRO A 998 52.59 -4.09 20.23
N GLN A 999 53.41 -5.08 20.59
CA GLN A 999 53.70 -6.24 19.72
C GLN A 999 52.45 -7.08 19.39
N LYS A 1000 51.53 -7.25 20.36
CA LYS A 1000 50.26 -7.95 20.12
C LYS A 1000 49.37 -7.18 19.15
N ARG A 1001 49.35 -5.83 19.25
CA ARG A 1001 48.60 -4.96 18.34
C ARG A 1001 48.99 -5.20 16.87
N THR A 1002 50.27 -5.39 16.59
CA THR A 1002 50.78 -5.74 15.25
C THR A 1002 50.32 -7.13 14.79
N GLU A 1003 50.34 -8.13 15.68
CA GLU A 1003 49.85 -9.49 15.37
C GLU A 1003 48.35 -9.49 15.00
N TYR A 1004 47.54 -8.74 15.73
CA TYR A 1004 46.11 -8.63 15.44
C TYR A 1004 45.80 -7.81 14.19
N VAL A 1005 46.54 -6.72 13.93
CA VAL A 1005 46.47 -6.00 12.65
C VAL A 1005 46.80 -6.94 11.49
N LYS A 1006 47.78 -7.83 11.64
CA LYS A 1006 48.07 -8.88 10.65
C LYS A 1006 46.91 -9.89 10.50
N LYS A 1007 46.31 -10.40 11.59
CA LYS A 1007 45.12 -11.29 11.52
C LYS A 1007 43.93 -10.61 10.83
N ALA A 1008 43.74 -9.30 11.02
CA ALA A 1008 42.72 -8.51 10.35
C ALA A 1008 43.04 -8.33 8.85
N GLN A 1009 44.30 -8.07 8.50
CA GLN A 1009 44.77 -8.04 7.10
C GLN A 1009 44.56 -9.39 6.39
N GLU A 1010 44.83 -10.51 7.06
CA GLU A 1010 44.55 -11.86 6.54
C GLU A 1010 43.05 -12.10 6.29
N ALA A 1011 42.19 -11.65 7.21
CA ALA A 1011 40.74 -11.70 7.03
C ALA A 1011 40.25 -10.82 5.86
N VAL A 1012 40.88 -9.66 5.63
CA VAL A 1012 40.62 -8.79 4.46
C VAL A 1012 41.17 -9.41 3.16
N GLY A 1013 42.28 -10.16 3.22
CA GLY A 1013 42.76 -10.99 2.11
C GLY A 1013 41.73 -12.03 1.69
N MET A 1014 41.15 -12.75 2.66
CA MET A 1014 40.07 -13.71 2.40
C MET A 1014 38.82 -13.06 1.79
N LEU A 1015 38.46 -11.81 2.14
CA LEU A 1015 37.41 -11.06 1.44
C LEU A 1015 37.74 -10.83 -0.04
N ALA A 1016 38.99 -10.43 -0.33
CA ALA A 1016 39.42 -10.14 -1.69
C ALA A 1016 39.38 -11.39 -2.59
N GLU A 1017 39.76 -12.56 -2.07
CA GLU A 1017 39.71 -13.84 -2.80
C GLU A 1017 38.28 -14.35 -2.98
N ILE A 1018 37.45 -14.34 -1.93
CA ILE A 1018 36.03 -14.74 -2.03
C ILE A 1018 35.28 -13.85 -3.02
N GLU A 1019 35.55 -12.54 -3.04
CA GLU A 1019 34.97 -11.62 -4.02
C GLU A 1019 35.59 -11.79 -5.42
N LEU A 1020 36.85 -12.21 -5.54
CA LEU A 1020 37.47 -12.55 -6.84
C LEU A 1020 36.84 -13.80 -7.47
N ASP A 1021 36.55 -14.82 -6.69
CA ASP A 1021 35.84 -16.01 -7.18
C ASP A 1021 34.35 -15.72 -7.43
N ARG A 1022 33.71 -14.87 -6.62
CA ARG A 1022 32.37 -14.35 -6.94
C ARG A 1022 32.37 -13.52 -8.22
N ARG A 1023 33.43 -12.73 -8.50
CA ARG A 1023 33.62 -12.04 -9.78
C ARG A 1023 33.70 -13.03 -10.94
N LYS A 1024 34.52 -14.09 -10.86
CA LYS A 1024 34.60 -15.14 -11.89
C LYS A 1024 33.22 -15.78 -12.16
N ALA A 1025 32.44 -16.04 -11.10
CA ALA A 1025 31.10 -16.61 -11.22
C ALA A 1025 30.04 -15.65 -11.81
N MET A 1026 30.20 -14.33 -11.62
CA MET A 1026 29.22 -13.31 -12.08
C MET A 1026 29.60 -12.62 -13.40
N SER A 1027 30.89 -12.55 -13.76
CA SER A 1027 31.35 -11.97 -15.03
C SER A 1027 30.82 -12.75 -16.25
N ALA A 1028 30.48 -14.02 -16.06
CA ALA A 1028 29.79 -14.86 -17.04
C ALA A 1028 28.32 -14.47 -17.30
N LYS A 1029 27.71 -13.53 -16.56
CA LYS A 1029 26.26 -13.26 -16.64
C LYS A 1029 25.80 -11.80 -16.68
N ASN A 1030 26.51 -10.80 -16.13
CA ASN A 1030 26.17 -9.38 -16.38
C ASN A 1030 27.28 -8.40 -15.90
N PRO A 1031 27.82 -7.51 -16.77
CA PRO A 1031 28.95 -6.64 -16.42
C PRO A 1031 28.59 -5.22 -15.91
N GLY A 1032 27.33 -4.95 -15.53
CA GLY A 1032 26.80 -3.58 -15.42
C GLY A 1032 26.26 -3.09 -14.05
N ASP A 1033 26.51 -3.79 -12.94
CA ASP A 1033 25.89 -3.42 -11.64
C ASP A 1033 26.62 -2.27 -10.91
N ILE A 1034 25.92 -1.15 -10.70
CA ILE A 1034 26.41 0.04 -9.99
C ILE A 1034 26.61 -0.23 -8.49
N ASN A 1035 25.89 -1.17 -7.88
CA ASN A 1035 26.02 -1.49 -6.46
C ASN A 1035 27.40 -2.09 -6.15
N LEU A 1036 27.97 -2.86 -7.09
CA LEU A 1036 29.32 -3.42 -7.01
C LEU A 1036 30.37 -2.31 -6.83
N LEU A 1037 30.24 -1.21 -7.56
CA LEU A 1037 31.16 -0.07 -7.48
C LEU A 1037 31.09 0.62 -6.10
N ASN A 1038 29.89 0.72 -5.52
CA ASN A 1038 29.70 1.32 -4.20
C ASN A 1038 30.31 0.45 -3.08
N SER A 1039 30.15 -0.88 -3.14
CA SER A 1039 30.80 -1.79 -2.19
C SER A 1039 32.33 -1.78 -2.31
N ILE A 1040 32.87 -1.71 -3.54
CA ILE A 1040 34.31 -1.57 -3.79
C ILE A 1040 34.84 -0.25 -3.21
N ASN A 1041 34.14 0.87 -3.44
CA ASN A 1041 34.52 2.17 -2.90
C ASN A 1041 34.52 2.19 -1.36
N LEU A 1042 33.53 1.54 -0.72
CA LEU A 1042 33.46 1.44 0.74
C LEU A 1042 34.62 0.64 1.34
N MET A 1043 34.91 -0.57 0.82
CA MET A 1043 36.08 -1.34 1.30
C MET A 1043 37.41 -0.62 1.02
N THR A 1044 37.52 0.07 -0.13
CA THR A 1044 38.72 0.88 -0.45
C THR A 1044 38.90 2.07 0.50
N ALA A 1045 37.80 2.66 1.00
CA ALA A 1045 37.85 3.71 2.01
C ALA A 1045 38.29 3.18 3.38
N ILE A 1046 37.73 2.05 3.83
CA ILE A 1046 38.12 1.38 5.09
C ILE A 1046 39.60 1.01 5.08
N ILE A 1047 40.07 0.35 4.00
CA ILE A 1047 41.49 -0.02 3.85
C ILE A 1047 42.41 1.22 3.83
N LYS A 1048 41.96 2.35 3.25
CA LYS A 1048 42.70 3.62 3.31
C LYS A 1048 42.77 4.21 4.71
N GLN A 1049 41.69 4.15 5.49
CA GLN A 1049 41.66 4.67 6.85
C GLN A 1049 42.56 3.86 7.79
N MET A 1050 42.49 2.52 7.71
CA MET A 1050 43.43 1.64 8.42
C MET A 1050 44.90 1.92 8.02
N LYS A 1051 45.16 2.31 6.75
CA LYS A 1051 46.50 2.68 6.28
C LYS A 1051 47.03 3.99 6.87
N SER A 1052 46.18 4.91 7.31
CA SER A 1052 46.61 6.15 7.99
C SER A 1052 46.93 5.98 9.48
N GLU A 1053 46.63 4.82 10.08
CA GLU A 1053 46.77 4.57 11.52
C GLU A 1053 47.93 3.59 11.84
N VAL A 1054 48.68 3.15 10.82
CA VAL A 1054 49.81 2.20 10.95
C VAL A 1054 51.15 2.94 10.76
N PRO A 1055 52.20 2.64 11.56
CA PRO A 1055 53.52 3.27 11.42
C PRO A 1055 54.17 3.12 10.02
N PRO A 1056 55.05 4.03 9.60
CA PRO A 1056 55.56 4.09 8.22
C PRO A 1056 56.24 2.83 7.67
N ALA A 1057 56.83 1.98 8.53
CA ALA A 1057 57.60 0.80 8.11
C ALA A 1057 56.75 -0.24 7.33
N ASP A 1058 55.52 -0.52 7.78
CA ASP A 1058 54.67 -1.58 7.19
C ASP A 1058 53.91 -1.14 5.92
N VAL A 1059 53.97 0.16 5.60
CA VAL A 1059 53.27 0.77 4.45
C VAL A 1059 53.67 0.13 3.11
N SER A 1060 54.86 -0.47 3.03
CA SER A 1060 55.36 -1.16 1.82
C SER A 1060 54.58 -2.44 1.47
N VAL A 1061 54.01 -3.13 2.46
CA VAL A 1061 53.24 -4.38 2.25
C VAL A 1061 51.83 -4.04 1.77
N ILE A 1062 51.16 -3.11 2.47
CA ILE A 1062 49.82 -2.61 2.11
C ILE A 1062 49.81 -2.04 0.68
N SER A 1063 50.89 -1.34 0.29
CA SER A 1063 51.01 -0.77 -1.06
C SER A 1063 51.19 -1.82 -2.15
N ARG A 1064 51.88 -2.95 -1.86
CA ARG A 1064 52.00 -4.10 -2.78
C ARG A 1064 50.67 -4.86 -2.92
N ALA A 1065 49.94 -5.07 -1.83
CA ALA A 1065 48.62 -5.71 -1.87
C ALA A 1065 47.61 -4.90 -2.72
N LEU A 1066 47.56 -3.58 -2.55
CA LEU A 1066 46.74 -2.69 -3.37
C LEU A 1066 47.16 -2.66 -4.84
N ALA A 1067 48.46 -2.68 -5.14
CA ALA A 1067 48.97 -2.76 -6.51
C ALA A 1067 48.56 -4.07 -7.20
N ASN A 1068 48.65 -5.21 -6.51
CA ASN A 1068 48.21 -6.50 -7.05
C ASN A 1068 46.68 -6.54 -7.27
N PHE A 1069 45.89 -6.02 -6.33
CA PHE A 1069 44.43 -5.93 -6.44
C PHE A 1069 43.97 -5.03 -7.59
N GLN A 1070 44.73 -3.98 -7.93
CA GLN A 1070 44.47 -3.11 -9.08
C GLN A 1070 45.07 -3.64 -10.40
N GLY A 1071 46.16 -4.41 -10.34
CA GLY A 1071 46.87 -4.96 -11.49
C GLY A 1071 46.37 -6.31 -12.00
N GLY A 1072 45.45 -6.98 -11.27
CA GLY A 1072 44.79 -8.21 -11.71
C GLY A 1072 45.69 -9.46 -11.77
N LYS A 1073 46.86 -9.44 -11.13
CA LYS A 1073 47.81 -10.58 -11.10
C LYS A 1073 47.74 -11.33 -9.77
N SER A 1074 47.67 -12.66 -9.84
CA SER A 1074 47.68 -13.55 -8.68
C SER A 1074 49.10 -13.69 -8.09
N PRO A 1075 49.25 -13.70 -6.75
CA PRO A 1075 50.50 -14.07 -6.09
C PRO A 1075 50.60 -15.60 -5.93
N THR A 1076 51.40 -16.26 -6.76
CA THR A 1076 51.65 -17.71 -6.68
C THR A 1076 52.62 -18.08 -5.56
N VAL A 1077 52.15 -18.05 -4.30
CA VAL A 1077 52.91 -18.53 -3.12
C VAL A 1077 52.00 -19.25 -2.12
N PHE A 1078 51.47 -20.44 -2.48
CA PHE A 1078 51.07 -21.51 -1.52
C PHE A 1078 50.68 -22.83 -2.22
N SER A 1079 51.63 -23.47 -2.91
CA SER A 1079 51.40 -24.70 -3.71
C SER A 1079 52.06 -25.97 -3.14
N SER A 1080 52.28 -26.03 -1.82
CA SER A 1080 53.14 -27.04 -1.18
C SER A 1080 52.49 -27.90 -0.07
N CYS A 1081 51.20 -27.72 0.25
CA CYS A 1081 50.60 -28.32 1.47
C CYS A 1081 49.36 -29.23 1.26
N MET A 1082 48.97 -29.56 0.02
CA MET A 1082 47.81 -30.43 -0.26
C MET A 1082 48.10 -31.41 -1.41
N ALA A 1083 48.83 -32.50 -1.11
CA ALA A 1083 49.21 -33.50 -2.10
C ALA A 1083 49.21 -34.96 -1.58
N LYS A 1084 48.09 -35.42 -0.98
CA LYS A 1084 47.92 -36.86 -0.66
C LYS A 1084 46.48 -37.37 -0.43
N LYS A 1085 45.67 -37.48 -1.49
CA LYS A 1085 44.97 -38.75 -1.80
C LYS A 1085 44.33 -38.78 -3.21
N ARG A 1086 44.71 -39.82 -3.96
CA ARG A 1086 43.99 -40.45 -5.09
C ARG A 1086 42.69 -41.12 -4.57
N LEU A 1087 41.71 -41.60 -5.36
CA LEU A 1087 41.66 -42.00 -6.80
C LEU A 1087 40.17 -42.03 -7.28
N MET A 1088 39.96 -42.24 -8.60
CA MET A 1088 38.70 -42.58 -9.30
C MET A 1088 37.61 -41.47 -9.41
N GLU A 1089 36.90 -41.28 -10.54
CA GLU A 1089 37.23 -41.48 -11.98
C GLU A 1089 36.21 -40.68 -12.84
N PRO A 1090 36.47 -40.35 -14.14
CA PRO A 1090 35.56 -39.55 -14.96
C PRO A 1090 34.89 -40.31 -16.12
N ASN A 1091 33.61 -40.02 -16.40
CA ASN A 1091 32.95 -40.19 -17.71
C ASN A 1091 31.67 -39.30 -17.76
N GLN A 1092 31.58 -38.35 -18.70
CA GLN A 1092 30.88 -38.45 -20.00
C GLN A 1092 29.33 -38.56 -19.92
N GLN A 1093 28.64 -37.41 -19.82
CA GLN A 1093 27.97 -36.72 -20.95
C GLN A 1093 27.42 -35.35 -20.52
#